data_AF-A0A2A4SCN7-F1
#
_entry.id   AF-A0A2A4SCN7-F1
#
_cell.length_a   1.000
_cell.length_b   1.000
_cell.length_c   1.000
_cell.angle_alpha   90.00
_cell.angle_beta   90.00
_cell.angle_gamma   90.00
#
_symmetry.space_group_name_H-M   'P 1'
#
loop_
_entity.id
_entity.type
_entity.pdbx_description
1 polymer ?
#
loop_
_entity_poly.entity_id
_entity_poly.type
_entity_poly.pdbx_seq_one_letter_code
_entity_poly.pdbx_strand_id
1 'polypeptide(L)'
;MKKFNARIRDRLYKFERHHALGLLFIFVIVFMIFSYSFNQHNAFAAGARVQTITGNNGAGGTTVSATWPSATTTDNLLVAIVAVDGGTNVTISPPASWILAVSADNGGRTKSSIYYIENAASESGVSSWGLSASKEATITLAEYSGMATSSALDVTASAIANSLTVDSGTTSTTAQADSLAVAGIAIQGIVTYSAETNSFTEVSEVQSSTIVSSAFYEKILSTTGTQQVQATISVKQRSVGVIAVFKAASTFEQSAYRFFNNADSTDVGSALASQDTAATLSSDGDAFRLRSLLHIGVANLASSGENFKLQFSERSGTCDTGFSGETYTDVTAGTAIAYNNNTTPSDGDNLTSNANDPTHGGDTITNQDYEELNNFTNSVSAINVGQDGKWDFSLIDNDGTSPVTYCLRIVKSDNSVLDTYSVIPEITTAADSTLFDTGTVIDVSTTVARADAVVEMLSVTVQDADAGNLESIVVDTGSSAEGDVDQVRLYLDGTNCNATGANGTFESGSDTLLGSTGTTGGETAAFLSGTATFDKDNTDESTGLGDISTVCSLTTSLTYFIVYELSSSPTDTNAVTAQIDASQIASSGGIEFAPSSDSSTASVTIDTTPPTVTTANISVTGATGTSGAFKNGDTAVPTWNN
;
A
#
# COMPACT_ATOMS: atom_id res chain seq x y z
N MET A 1 -55.61 46.40 15.01
CA MET A 1 -54.79 45.17 15.08
C MET A 1 -54.41 44.56 13.73
N LYS A 2 -55.32 44.39 12.74
CA LYS A 2 -54.98 43.78 11.43
C LYS A 2 -53.86 44.49 10.63
N LYS A 3 -53.77 45.83 10.68
CA LYS A 3 -52.71 46.61 9.98
C LYS A 3 -51.32 46.52 10.63
N PHE A 4 -51.23 46.16 11.91
CA PHE A 4 -49.95 46.03 12.63
C PHE A 4 -49.26 44.70 12.30
N ASN A 5 -50.04 43.61 12.21
CA ASN A 5 -49.53 42.28 11.82
C ASN A 5 -49.06 42.19 10.36
N ALA A 6 -49.59 43.01 9.45
CA ALA A 6 -49.13 43.02 8.06
C ALA A 6 -47.76 43.72 7.90
N ARG A 7 -47.48 44.77 8.68
CA ARG A 7 -46.19 45.48 8.65
C ARG A 7 -45.05 44.69 9.29
N ILE A 8 -45.35 43.86 10.28
CA ILE A 8 -44.35 42.97 10.90
C ILE A 8 -44.00 41.83 9.95
N ARG A 9 -44.98 41.24 9.26
CA ARG A 9 -44.74 40.18 8.27
C ARG A 9 -43.90 40.64 7.07
N ASP A 10 -44.19 41.83 6.53
CA ASP A 10 -43.42 42.39 5.40
C ASP A 10 -41.97 42.75 5.80
N ARG A 11 -41.74 43.11 7.07
CA ARG A 11 -40.39 43.36 7.60
C ARG A 11 -39.62 42.09 7.90
N LEU A 12 -40.26 41.04 8.41
CA LEU A 12 -39.60 39.73 8.59
C LEU A 12 -39.21 39.10 7.24
N TYR A 13 -40.08 39.19 6.22
CA TYR A 13 -39.82 38.62 4.90
C TYR A 13 -38.67 39.32 4.15
N LYS A 14 -38.49 40.63 4.36
CA LYS A 14 -37.34 41.40 3.83
C LYS A 14 -36.05 41.13 4.60
N PHE A 15 -36.14 40.84 5.89
CA PHE A 15 -34.99 40.52 6.72
C PHE A 15 -34.41 39.15 6.36
N GLU A 16 -35.24 38.10 6.22
CA GLU A 16 -34.78 36.76 5.83
C GLU A 16 -34.19 36.72 4.41
N ARG A 17 -34.77 37.47 3.46
CA ARG A 17 -34.31 37.48 2.07
C ARG A 17 -32.97 38.21 1.89
N HIS A 18 -32.64 39.22 2.70
CA HIS A 18 -31.34 39.89 2.66
C HIS A 18 -30.24 39.10 3.35
N HIS A 19 -30.56 38.35 4.41
CA HIS A 19 -29.59 37.45 5.05
C HIS A 19 -29.29 36.20 4.21
N ALA A 20 -30.29 35.60 3.55
CA ALA A 20 -30.08 34.46 2.66
C ALA A 20 -29.26 34.81 1.40
N LEU A 21 -29.47 36.00 0.81
CA LEU A 21 -28.68 36.45 -0.34
C LEU A 21 -27.23 36.80 0.04
N GLY A 22 -27.03 37.38 1.24
CA GLY A 22 -25.70 37.68 1.76
C GLY A 22 -24.88 36.42 2.08
N LEU A 23 -25.52 35.39 2.64
CA LEU A 23 -24.86 34.11 2.94
C LEU A 23 -24.50 33.34 1.67
N LEU A 24 -25.36 33.38 0.64
CA LEU A 24 -25.07 32.78 -0.67
C LEU A 24 -23.91 33.50 -1.38
N PHE A 25 -23.84 34.83 -1.29
CA PHE A 25 -22.77 35.63 -1.89
C PHE A 25 -21.42 35.40 -1.19
N ILE A 26 -21.42 35.24 0.14
CA ILE A 26 -20.23 34.86 0.90
C ILE A 26 -19.80 33.43 0.55
N PHE A 27 -20.72 32.47 0.41
CA PHE A 27 -20.38 31.11 -0.02
C PHE A 27 -19.77 31.07 -1.42
N VAL A 28 -20.29 31.84 -2.37
CA VAL A 28 -19.74 31.92 -3.74
C VAL A 28 -18.35 32.58 -3.76
N ILE A 29 -18.13 33.62 -2.95
CA ILE A 29 -16.81 34.25 -2.83
C ILE A 29 -15.82 33.32 -2.11
N VAL A 30 -16.23 32.64 -1.03
CA VAL A 30 -15.38 31.67 -0.33
C VAL A 30 -15.08 30.48 -1.24
N PHE A 31 -16.04 30.00 -2.03
CA PHE A 31 -15.83 28.94 -3.02
C PHE A 31 -14.90 29.42 -4.14
N MET A 32 -15.07 30.63 -4.68
CA MET A 32 -14.13 31.19 -5.67
C MET A 32 -12.73 31.41 -5.10
N ILE A 33 -12.59 31.86 -3.84
CA ILE A 33 -11.29 32.02 -3.18
C ILE A 33 -10.67 30.64 -2.89
N PHE A 34 -11.47 29.62 -2.53
CA PHE A 34 -10.99 28.24 -2.38
C PHE A 34 -10.56 27.62 -3.72
N SER A 35 -11.34 27.81 -4.79
CA SER A 35 -11.00 27.35 -6.15
C SER A 35 -9.78 28.07 -6.73
N TYR A 36 -9.53 29.33 -6.33
CA TYR A 36 -8.34 30.08 -6.73
C TYR A 36 -7.11 29.70 -5.89
N SER A 37 -7.28 29.27 -4.64
CA SER A 37 -6.16 28.84 -3.78
C SER A 37 -5.69 27.42 -4.09
N PHE A 38 -6.55 26.57 -4.66
CA PHE A 38 -6.19 25.21 -5.09
C PHE A 38 -5.54 25.14 -6.48
N ASN A 39 -5.46 26.25 -7.22
CA ASN A 39 -4.79 26.30 -8.54
C ASN A 39 -3.42 27.00 -8.51
N GLN A 40 -2.90 27.31 -7.32
CA GLN A 40 -1.47 27.58 -7.18
C GLN A 40 -0.77 26.23 -7.14
N HIS A 41 -0.79 25.48 -8.26
CA HIS A 41 0.32 24.57 -8.51
C HIS A 41 1.56 25.46 -8.38
N ASN A 42 2.43 25.14 -7.43
CA ASN A 42 3.71 25.80 -7.36
C ASN A 42 4.32 25.68 -8.75
N ALA A 43 4.37 26.78 -9.49
CA ALA A 43 4.99 26.81 -10.79
C ALA A 43 6.48 26.56 -10.55
N PHE A 44 6.90 25.30 -10.62
CA PHE A 44 8.31 24.96 -10.63
C PHE A 44 8.93 25.70 -11.80
N ALA A 45 9.90 26.55 -11.49
CA ALA A 45 10.50 27.41 -12.49
C ALA A 45 11.25 26.55 -13.51
N ALA A 46 10.84 26.66 -14.77
CA ALA A 46 11.62 26.24 -15.93
C ALA A 46 13.03 26.83 -15.83
N GLY A 47 14.07 26.01 -15.68
CA GLY A 47 15.49 26.38 -15.76
C GLY A 47 15.95 27.63 -14.98
N ALA A 48 16.80 27.50 -13.96
CA ALA A 48 17.32 28.66 -13.23
C ALA A 48 18.85 28.75 -13.30
N ARG A 49 19.40 29.96 -13.54
CA ARG A 49 20.85 30.18 -13.46
C ARG A 49 21.29 30.16 -12.00
N VAL A 50 22.21 29.25 -11.68
CA VAL A 50 22.76 29.06 -10.33
C VAL A 50 23.96 29.98 -10.12
N GLN A 51 24.92 29.97 -11.05
CA GLN A 51 26.11 30.81 -10.98
C GLN A 51 26.69 31.10 -12.37
N THR A 52 27.57 32.11 -12.43
CA THR A 52 28.26 32.52 -13.66
C THR A 52 29.66 32.98 -13.32
N ILE A 53 30.62 32.63 -14.17
CA ILE A 53 32.02 33.04 -14.07
C ILE A 53 32.52 33.52 -15.42
N THR A 54 33.44 34.48 -15.39
CA THR A 54 34.04 35.07 -16.59
C THR A 54 35.55 35.03 -16.51
N GLY A 55 36.21 35.07 -17.67
CA GLY A 55 37.66 35.10 -17.77
C GLY A 55 38.14 35.66 -19.10
N ASN A 56 39.38 36.12 -19.14
CA ASN A 56 40.10 36.49 -20.36
C ASN A 56 41.58 36.17 -20.20
N ASN A 57 42.32 36.13 -21.31
CA ASN A 57 43.77 35.88 -21.31
C ASN A 57 44.60 37.12 -21.64
N GLY A 58 44.07 38.32 -21.32
CA GLY A 58 44.76 39.59 -21.50
C GLY A 58 45.15 39.87 -22.96
N ALA A 59 46.44 40.06 -23.21
CA ALA A 59 47.03 40.36 -24.52
C ALA A 59 47.29 39.11 -25.39
N GLY A 60 46.78 37.95 -24.96
CA GLY A 60 46.76 36.72 -25.73
C GLY A 60 47.61 35.60 -25.12
N GLY A 61 47.24 34.37 -25.47
CA GLY A 61 47.91 33.16 -25.02
C GLY A 61 47.30 31.92 -25.70
N THR A 62 47.81 30.74 -25.38
CA THR A 62 47.27 29.46 -25.87
C THR A 62 46.21 28.88 -24.93
N THR A 63 45.79 29.64 -23.92
CA THR A 63 44.82 29.21 -22.91
C THR A 63 43.97 30.39 -22.47
N VAL A 64 42.71 30.13 -22.16
CA VAL A 64 41.79 31.05 -21.48
C VAL A 64 41.07 30.28 -20.38
N SER A 65 40.89 30.88 -19.21
CA SER A 65 40.38 30.19 -18.03
C SER A 65 39.44 31.08 -17.21
N ALA A 66 38.54 30.46 -16.47
CA ALA A 66 37.75 31.09 -15.42
C ALA A 66 37.66 30.15 -14.21
N THR A 67 37.35 30.69 -13.02
CA THR A 67 37.38 29.94 -11.75
C THR A 67 36.00 29.92 -11.11
N TRP A 68 35.45 28.74 -10.86
CA TRP A 68 34.20 28.55 -10.12
C TRP A 68 34.36 29.01 -8.66
N PRO A 69 33.54 29.96 -8.16
CA PRO A 69 33.62 30.45 -6.78
C PRO A 69 33.18 29.40 -5.75
N SER A 70 32.30 28.49 -6.16
CA SER A 70 31.85 27.32 -5.42
C SER A 70 31.77 26.12 -6.35
N ALA A 71 31.83 24.92 -5.80
CA ALA A 71 31.58 23.71 -6.59
C ALA A 71 30.21 23.79 -7.26
N THR A 72 30.12 23.39 -8.53
CA THR A 72 28.84 23.26 -9.24
C THR A 72 28.05 22.09 -8.65
N THR A 73 26.74 22.11 -8.83
CA THR A 73 25.84 21.05 -8.38
C THR A 73 25.86 19.91 -9.39
N THR A 74 25.82 18.67 -8.90
CA THR A 74 25.61 17.49 -9.73
C THR A 74 24.26 17.60 -10.48
N ASP A 75 24.17 16.99 -11.65
CA ASP A 75 23.00 16.92 -12.55
C ASP A 75 22.64 18.23 -13.27
N ASN A 76 23.25 19.36 -12.88
CA ASN A 76 23.02 20.64 -13.55
C ASN A 76 23.60 20.68 -14.97
N LEU A 77 23.05 21.59 -15.78
CA LEU A 77 23.60 21.93 -17.09
C LEU A 77 24.70 22.97 -16.91
N LEU A 78 25.90 22.68 -17.43
CA LEU A 78 26.97 23.67 -17.56
C LEU A 78 27.04 24.17 -19.00
N VAL A 79 27.18 25.47 -19.18
CA VAL A 79 27.29 26.13 -20.50
C VAL A 79 28.55 26.98 -20.51
N ALA A 80 29.31 26.93 -21.61
CA ALA A 80 30.47 27.79 -21.83
C ALA A 80 30.35 28.51 -23.17
N ILE A 81 30.59 29.81 -23.15
CA ILE A 81 30.71 30.65 -24.35
C ILE A 81 32.15 31.12 -24.44
N VAL A 82 32.83 30.72 -25.52
CA VAL A 82 34.24 31.07 -25.77
C VAL A 82 34.33 31.90 -27.03
N ALA A 83 34.91 33.10 -26.90
CA ALA A 83 35.14 34.03 -28.00
C ALA A 83 36.63 34.28 -28.18
N VAL A 84 37.11 34.22 -29.43
CA VAL A 84 38.55 34.21 -29.74
C VAL A 84 38.85 35.03 -30.99
N ASP A 85 39.95 35.80 -30.96
CA ASP A 85 40.54 36.39 -32.17
C ASP A 85 41.22 35.33 -33.04
N GLY A 86 41.08 35.46 -34.36
CA GLY A 86 41.72 34.59 -35.34
C GLY A 86 40.75 33.66 -36.08
N GLY A 87 39.50 33.53 -35.63
CA GLY A 87 38.43 32.93 -36.42
C GLY A 87 38.76 31.52 -36.92
N THR A 88 38.69 31.27 -38.23
CA THR A 88 39.07 29.97 -38.85
C THR A 88 40.50 29.49 -38.55
N ASN A 89 41.39 30.37 -38.10
CA ASN A 89 42.80 30.04 -37.85
C ASN A 89 43.04 29.49 -36.44
N VAL A 90 42.00 29.38 -35.61
CA VAL A 90 42.12 28.93 -34.22
C VAL A 90 41.09 27.85 -33.94
N THR A 91 41.58 26.75 -33.38
CA THR A 91 40.74 25.71 -32.79
C THR A 91 40.68 25.93 -31.28
N ILE A 92 39.47 25.81 -30.73
CA ILE A 92 39.20 25.83 -29.30
C ILE A 92 39.16 24.37 -28.81
N SER A 93 39.95 24.06 -27.80
CA SER A 93 40.05 22.73 -27.18
C SER A 93 39.47 22.79 -25.77
N PRO A 94 38.21 22.34 -25.57
CA PRO A 94 37.60 22.36 -24.25
C PRO A 94 38.24 21.34 -23.29
N PRO A 95 38.01 21.46 -21.97
CA PRO A 95 38.23 20.35 -21.04
C PRO A 95 37.45 19.10 -21.45
N ALA A 96 37.80 17.95 -20.87
CA ALA A 96 37.04 16.71 -21.08
C ALA A 96 35.56 16.89 -20.71
N SER A 97 34.68 16.08 -21.31
CA SER A 97 33.22 16.06 -21.11
C SER A 97 32.40 17.19 -21.77
N TRP A 98 33.02 18.29 -22.17
CA TRP A 98 32.32 19.38 -22.87
C TRP A 98 31.97 19.00 -24.31
N ILE A 99 30.71 19.22 -24.68
CA ILE A 99 30.14 18.96 -26.00
C ILE A 99 29.97 20.30 -26.73
N LEU A 100 30.34 20.37 -28.01
CA LEU A 100 30.09 21.56 -28.83
C LEU A 100 28.61 21.63 -29.24
N ALA A 101 27.89 22.69 -28.84
CA ALA A 101 26.53 22.97 -29.30
C ALA A 101 26.54 23.69 -30.65
N VAL A 102 27.29 24.79 -30.75
CA VAL A 102 27.37 25.61 -31.96
C VAL A 102 28.69 26.37 -32.03
N SER A 103 29.24 26.52 -33.22
CA SER A 103 30.39 27.38 -33.49
C SER A 103 30.20 28.11 -34.80
N ALA A 104 30.60 29.37 -34.84
CA ALA A 104 30.71 30.14 -36.07
C ALA A 104 31.97 31.00 -36.06
N ASP A 105 32.37 31.48 -37.24
CA ASP A 105 33.47 32.42 -37.40
C ASP A 105 33.20 33.42 -38.51
N ASN A 106 33.80 34.60 -38.38
CA ASN A 106 33.75 35.65 -39.39
C ASN A 106 35.10 35.69 -40.12
N GLY A 107 35.35 34.63 -40.90
CA GLY A 107 36.64 34.36 -41.54
C GLY A 107 37.75 34.17 -40.51
N GLY A 108 39.00 34.49 -40.86
CA GLY A 108 40.16 34.34 -39.99
C GLY A 108 40.31 35.40 -38.89
N ARG A 109 39.21 36.00 -38.41
CA ARG A 109 39.23 37.20 -37.56
C ARG A 109 38.60 37.04 -36.18
N THR A 110 37.41 36.48 -36.08
CA THR A 110 36.76 36.24 -34.79
C THR A 110 35.94 34.96 -34.87
N LYS A 111 35.89 34.22 -33.76
CA LYS A 111 35.13 32.98 -33.56
C LYS A 111 34.36 33.09 -32.25
N SER A 112 33.15 32.57 -32.25
CA SER A 112 32.36 32.33 -31.02
C SER A 112 31.85 30.90 -31.05
N SER A 113 31.87 30.25 -29.89
CA SER A 113 31.45 28.86 -29.73
C SER A 113 30.71 28.68 -28.40
N ILE A 114 29.60 27.95 -28.44
CA ILE A 114 28.88 27.48 -27.25
C ILE A 114 29.17 26.00 -27.07
N TYR A 115 29.60 25.65 -25.86
CA TYR A 115 29.77 24.29 -25.41
C TYR A 115 28.88 24.04 -24.19
N TYR A 116 28.57 22.78 -23.90
CA TYR A 116 27.79 22.41 -22.73
C TYR A 116 28.19 21.04 -22.17
N ILE A 117 27.79 20.80 -20.92
CA ILE A 117 27.72 19.50 -20.28
C ILE A 117 26.30 19.36 -19.75
N GLU A 118 25.56 18.37 -20.25
CA GLU A 118 24.30 17.93 -19.63
C GLU A 118 24.61 16.91 -18.53
N ASN A 119 23.77 16.84 -17.49
CA ASN A 119 23.98 15.95 -16.35
C ASN A 119 25.41 16.03 -15.78
N ALA A 120 25.86 17.26 -15.51
CA ALA A 120 27.25 17.47 -15.14
C ALA A 120 27.55 16.86 -13.77
N ALA A 121 28.67 16.15 -13.66
CA ALA A 121 29.29 15.92 -12.36
C ALA A 121 29.71 17.27 -11.76
N SER A 122 29.78 17.35 -10.44
CA SER A 122 30.26 18.55 -9.74
C SER A 122 31.68 18.94 -10.20
N GLU A 123 31.84 20.16 -10.73
CA GLU A 123 33.12 20.78 -11.07
C GLU A 123 33.49 21.85 -10.03
N SER A 124 34.79 22.05 -9.77
CA SER A 124 35.27 23.12 -8.89
C SER A 124 36.62 23.66 -9.33
N GLY A 125 36.94 24.88 -8.90
CA GLY A 125 38.21 25.52 -9.24
C GLY A 125 38.28 26.02 -10.68
N VAL A 126 39.45 25.89 -11.32
CA VAL A 126 39.75 26.53 -12.60
C VAL A 126 39.33 25.65 -13.78
N SER A 127 38.44 26.15 -14.64
CA SER A 127 38.16 25.58 -15.96
C SER A 127 39.10 26.21 -16.99
N SER A 128 39.93 25.41 -17.66
CA SER A 128 40.98 25.88 -18.58
C SER A 128 40.78 25.37 -20.01
N TRP A 129 40.77 26.29 -20.97
CA TRP A 129 40.41 26.04 -22.36
C TRP A 129 41.60 26.31 -23.27
N GLY A 130 41.98 25.32 -24.07
CA GLY A 130 43.12 25.40 -24.98
C GLY A 130 42.80 26.14 -26.28
N LEU A 131 43.80 26.83 -26.83
CA LEU A 131 43.75 27.49 -28.14
C LEU A 131 44.93 27.00 -28.99
N SER A 132 44.69 26.67 -30.27
CA SER A 132 45.73 26.16 -31.16
C SER A 132 46.82 27.18 -31.55
N ALA A 133 46.62 28.46 -31.20
CA ALA A 133 47.57 29.55 -31.43
C ALA A 133 47.45 30.58 -30.31
N SER A 134 48.52 31.36 -30.09
CA SER A 134 48.51 32.46 -29.13
C SER A 134 47.59 33.58 -29.60
N LYS A 135 46.44 33.73 -28.95
CA LYS A 135 45.37 34.66 -29.34
C LYS A 135 44.66 35.23 -28.12
N GLU A 136 44.13 36.45 -28.28
CA GLU A 136 43.25 37.04 -27.28
C GLU A 136 41.89 36.32 -27.30
N ALA A 137 41.38 36.04 -26.11
CA ALA A 137 40.15 35.30 -25.92
C ALA A 137 39.44 35.72 -24.63
N THR A 138 38.13 35.53 -24.63
CA THR A 138 37.26 35.67 -23.47
C THR A 138 36.43 34.40 -23.31
N ILE A 139 36.08 34.10 -22.06
CA ILE A 139 35.22 32.98 -21.72
C ILE A 139 34.19 33.41 -20.69
N THR A 140 32.97 32.91 -20.84
CA THR A 140 31.96 32.92 -19.78
C THR A 140 31.45 31.50 -19.60
N LEU A 141 31.37 31.02 -18.35
CA LEU A 141 30.70 29.78 -18.00
C LEU A 141 29.52 30.07 -17.09
N ALA A 142 28.44 29.32 -17.26
CA ALA A 142 27.24 29.42 -16.44
C ALA A 142 26.73 28.02 -16.07
N GLU A 143 26.18 27.92 -14.87
CA GLU A 143 25.51 26.72 -14.34
C GLU A 143 24.00 26.98 -14.29
N TYR A 144 23.22 26.01 -14.74
CA TYR A 144 21.76 26.06 -14.74
C TYR A 144 21.17 24.79 -14.10
N SER A 145 20.23 24.98 -13.18
CA SER A 145 19.41 23.91 -12.58
C SER A 145 18.08 23.75 -13.30
N GLY A 146 17.43 22.59 -13.16
CA GLY A 146 16.11 22.32 -13.76
C GLY A 146 16.16 22.07 -15.28
N MET A 147 17.34 21.73 -15.80
CA MET A 147 17.57 21.42 -17.21
C MET A 147 17.50 19.91 -17.43
N ALA A 148 17.14 19.49 -18.65
CA ALA A 148 17.12 18.08 -19.00
C ALA A 148 18.51 17.45 -18.82
N THR A 149 18.56 16.26 -18.23
CA THR A 149 19.79 15.51 -17.96
C THR A 149 20.23 14.62 -19.12
N SER A 150 19.39 14.51 -20.16
CA SER A 150 19.73 13.81 -21.40
C SER A 150 19.11 14.51 -22.59
N SER A 151 19.81 14.50 -23.73
CA SER A 151 19.34 15.14 -24.98
C SER A 151 18.89 16.60 -24.77
N ALA A 152 19.62 17.33 -23.93
CA ALA A 152 19.24 18.65 -23.43
C ALA A 152 19.28 19.71 -24.52
N LEU A 153 20.18 19.59 -25.50
CA LEU A 153 20.24 20.52 -26.63
C LEU A 153 19.00 20.39 -27.52
N ASP A 154 18.35 21.52 -27.80
CA ASP A 154 17.17 21.60 -28.66
C ASP A 154 17.53 22.12 -30.05
N VAL A 155 17.78 23.43 -30.16
CA VAL A 155 18.04 24.12 -31.44
C VAL A 155 19.20 25.09 -31.30
N THR A 156 19.91 25.32 -32.40
CA THR A 156 21.01 26.29 -32.46
C THR A 156 20.92 27.18 -33.68
N ALA A 157 21.56 28.33 -33.62
CA ALA A 157 21.79 29.19 -34.77
C ALA A 157 23.06 30.01 -34.60
N SER A 158 23.48 30.65 -35.69
CA SER A 158 24.59 31.60 -35.68
C SER A 158 24.37 32.69 -36.72
N ALA A 159 25.02 33.83 -36.52
CA ALA A 159 25.08 34.92 -37.47
C ALA A 159 26.45 35.58 -37.46
N ILE A 160 26.81 36.21 -38.59
CA ILE A 160 28.01 37.02 -38.71
C ILE A 160 27.64 38.38 -39.28
N ALA A 161 28.28 39.45 -38.80
CA ALA A 161 28.05 40.79 -39.33
C ALA A 161 29.33 41.63 -39.37
N ASN A 162 29.23 42.77 -40.06
CA ASN A 162 30.17 43.89 -39.94
C ASN A 162 29.34 45.17 -39.83
N SER A 163 28.78 45.42 -38.65
CA SER A 163 27.64 46.32 -38.44
C SER A 163 27.67 46.93 -37.04
N LEU A 164 26.86 47.97 -36.81
CA LEU A 164 26.58 48.50 -35.47
C LEU A 164 25.51 47.66 -34.75
N THR A 165 24.61 47.04 -35.49
CA THR A 165 23.62 46.09 -34.97
C THR A 165 24.12 44.69 -35.24
N VAL A 166 24.28 43.91 -34.19
CA VAL A 166 24.80 42.55 -34.18
C VAL A 166 23.73 41.60 -33.68
N ASP A 167 23.82 40.33 -34.08
CA ASP A 167 22.76 39.33 -33.88
C ASP A 167 23.37 37.98 -33.54
N SER A 168 22.67 37.18 -32.73
CA SER A 168 22.99 35.78 -32.43
C SER A 168 22.67 34.81 -33.57
N GLY A 169 21.84 35.22 -34.52
CA GLY A 169 21.17 34.34 -35.47
C GLY A 169 19.79 33.92 -34.96
N THR A 170 18.91 33.51 -35.88
CA THR A 170 17.55 33.04 -35.58
C THR A 170 17.49 31.52 -35.60
N THR A 171 17.07 30.91 -34.50
CA THR A 171 16.87 29.45 -34.42
C THR A 171 15.65 29.00 -35.24
N SER A 172 15.55 27.69 -35.49
CA SER A 172 14.25 27.06 -35.75
C SER A 172 13.34 27.17 -34.52
N THR A 173 12.06 26.84 -34.70
CA THR A 173 11.09 26.78 -33.59
C THR A 173 11.56 25.78 -32.52
N THR A 174 11.54 26.18 -31.25
CA THR A 174 11.87 25.32 -30.12
C THR A 174 10.87 24.17 -29.96
N ALA A 175 11.35 23.04 -29.47
CA ALA A 175 10.52 21.85 -29.22
C ALA A 175 9.56 22.02 -28.03
N GLN A 176 9.92 22.86 -27.04
CA GLN A 176 9.12 23.10 -25.85
C GLN A 176 9.07 24.58 -25.43
N ALA A 177 8.04 24.92 -24.66
CA ALA A 177 7.80 26.27 -24.16
C ALA A 177 8.79 26.63 -23.06
N ASP A 178 8.98 25.72 -22.11
CA ASP A 178 9.84 25.88 -20.94
C ASP A 178 11.27 25.44 -21.24
N SER A 179 12.04 26.33 -21.83
CA SER A 179 13.43 26.06 -22.24
C SER A 179 14.33 27.27 -21.96
N LEU A 180 15.64 27.04 -21.94
CA LEU A 180 16.66 28.06 -21.72
C LEU A 180 17.32 28.39 -23.06
N ALA A 181 17.20 29.64 -23.51
CA ALA A 181 18.01 30.16 -24.61
C ALA A 181 19.25 30.87 -24.05
N VAL A 182 20.44 30.52 -24.54
CA VAL A 182 21.70 31.20 -24.25
C VAL A 182 22.36 31.63 -25.55
N ALA A 183 22.88 32.85 -25.57
CA ALA A 183 23.53 33.42 -26.74
C ALA A 183 24.85 34.11 -26.39
N GLY A 184 25.82 33.99 -27.29
CA GLY A 184 27.11 34.63 -27.21
C GLY A 184 27.33 35.51 -28.43
N ILE A 185 27.60 36.80 -28.23
CA ILE A 185 27.98 37.71 -29.33
C ILE A 185 29.42 38.17 -29.13
N ALA A 186 30.32 37.64 -29.96
CA ALA A 186 31.74 38.01 -30.01
C ALA A 186 32.00 39.11 -31.03
N ILE A 187 32.86 40.08 -30.68
CA ILE A 187 33.23 41.22 -31.52
C ILE A 187 34.75 41.26 -31.67
N GLN A 188 35.23 41.50 -32.89
CA GLN A 188 36.64 41.78 -33.15
C GLN A 188 36.97 43.25 -32.87
N GLY A 189 36.97 43.62 -31.59
CA GLY A 189 37.36 44.92 -31.08
C GLY A 189 36.88 45.12 -29.65
N ILE A 190 37.37 46.16 -28.98
CA ILE A 190 36.88 46.59 -27.66
C ILE A 190 35.66 47.48 -27.85
N VAL A 191 34.49 47.00 -27.42
CA VAL A 191 33.19 47.68 -27.57
C VAL A 191 32.33 47.43 -26.34
N THR A 192 31.40 48.35 -26.06
CA THR A 192 30.26 48.11 -25.17
C THR A 192 29.02 47.68 -25.95
N TYR A 193 28.13 46.94 -25.29
CA TYR A 193 26.84 46.48 -25.81
C TYR A 193 25.68 47.29 -25.22
N SER A 194 24.54 47.32 -25.90
CA SER A 194 23.33 48.01 -25.46
C SER A 194 22.12 47.60 -26.32
N ALA A 195 20.91 47.90 -25.85
CA ALA A 195 19.67 47.76 -26.64
C ALA A 195 19.43 46.32 -27.10
N GLU A 196 19.41 45.42 -26.13
CA GLU A 196 19.17 43.99 -26.26
C GLU A 196 17.71 43.76 -26.61
N THR A 197 17.43 42.91 -27.60
CA THR A 197 16.06 42.68 -28.07
C THR A 197 15.44 41.41 -27.47
N ASN A 198 14.14 41.20 -27.75
CA ASN A 198 13.42 39.95 -27.51
C ASN A 198 13.40 39.46 -26.04
N SER A 199 13.55 40.40 -25.09
CA SER A 199 13.54 40.16 -23.63
C SER A 199 14.67 39.25 -23.15
N PHE A 200 15.78 39.20 -23.88
CA PHE A 200 16.99 38.60 -23.36
C PHE A 200 17.59 39.49 -22.26
N THR A 201 18.16 38.84 -21.25
CA THR A 201 18.94 39.49 -20.20
C THR A 201 20.42 39.37 -20.53
N GLU A 202 21.17 40.46 -20.48
CA GLU A 202 22.63 40.40 -20.52
C GLU A 202 23.16 39.87 -19.19
N VAL A 203 23.86 38.74 -19.24
CA VAL A 203 24.44 38.08 -18.08
C VAL A 203 25.83 38.63 -17.77
N SER A 204 26.62 38.89 -18.81
CA SER A 204 27.97 39.42 -18.67
C SER A 204 28.49 40.05 -19.96
N GLU A 205 29.31 41.08 -19.81
CA GLU A 205 30.20 41.61 -20.85
C GLU A 205 31.67 41.36 -20.44
N VAL A 206 32.47 40.77 -21.32
CA VAL A 206 33.88 40.45 -21.08
C VAL A 206 34.73 40.96 -22.22
N GLN A 207 35.81 41.64 -21.88
CA GLN A 207 36.77 42.17 -22.84
C GLN A 207 38.15 41.53 -22.60
N SER A 208 38.86 41.23 -23.69
CA SER A 208 40.31 41.00 -23.64
C SER A 208 41.05 42.33 -23.58
N SER A 209 42.39 42.33 -23.66
CA SER A 209 43.14 43.58 -23.55
C SER A 209 42.97 44.52 -24.75
N THR A 210 42.86 44.00 -25.98
CA THR A 210 42.89 44.89 -27.17
C THR A 210 41.93 44.55 -28.30
N ILE A 211 41.44 43.31 -28.44
CA ILE A 211 40.81 42.91 -29.71
C ILE A 211 39.55 42.03 -29.62
N VAL A 212 39.16 41.51 -28.45
CA VAL A 212 37.95 40.70 -28.31
C VAL A 212 37.04 41.30 -27.25
N SER A 213 35.79 41.54 -27.61
CA SER A 213 34.69 41.71 -26.65
C SER A 213 33.69 40.57 -26.84
N SER A 214 33.07 40.11 -25.77
CA SER A 214 31.95 39.19 -25.84
C SER A 214 30.87 39.58 -24.84
N ALA A 215 29.61 39.35 -25.22
CA ALA A 215 28.48 39.42 -24.33
C ALA A 215 27.77 38.06 -24.28
N PHE A 216 27.34 37.67 -23.08
CA PHE A 216 26.47 36.53 -22.81
C PHE A 216 25.05 37.06 -22.60
N TYR A 217 24.09 36.53 -23.35
CA TYR A 217 22.67 36.76 -23.14
C TYR A 217 21.93 35.46 -22.78
N GLU A 218 20.89 35.57 -21.97
CA GLU A 218 19.99 34.46 -21.68
C GLU A 218 18.52 34.85 -21.73
N LYS A 219 17.66 33.85 -21.88
CA LYS A 219 16.22 33.99 -21.73
C LYS A 219 15.60 32.66 -21.32
N ILE A 220 14.77 32.69 -20.27
CA ILE A 220 13.85 31.60 -19.96
C ILE A 220 12.60 31.77 -20.81
N LEU A 221 12.24 30.70 -21.49
CA LEU A 221 11.14 30.65 -22.44
C LEU A 221 9.88 30.19 -21.71
N SER A 222 8.73 30.73 -22.12
CA SER A 222 7.41 30.35 -21.60
C SER A 222 6.46 29.92 -22.72
N THR A 223 6.94 29.89 -23.96
CA THR A 223 6.18 29.53 -25.17
C THR A 223 7.15 29.02 -26.23
N THR A 224 6.71 28.08 -27.07
CA THR A 224 7.49 27.65 -28.23
C THR A 224 7.66 28.79 -29.23
N GLY A 225 8.79 28.82 -29.93
CA GLY A 225 9.05 29.86 -30.93
C GLY A 225 10.50 29.92 -31.37
N THR A 226 10.79 30.73 -32.40
CA THR A 226 12.17 31.02 -32.79
C THR A 226 12.83 31.96 -31.79
N GLN A 227 14.13 31.77 -31.54
CA GLN A 227 14.91 32.61 -30.63
C GLN A 227 16.00 33.36 -31.37
N GLN A 228 16.22 34.60 -30.92
CA GLN A 228 17.20 35.52 -31.46
C GLN A 228 17.43 36.65 -30.44
N VAL A 229 18.67 37.08 -30.25
CA VAL A 229 18.99 38.35 -29.59
C VAL A 229 19.79 39.24 -30.51
N GLN A 230 19.35 40.49 -30.66
CA GLN A 230 20.11 41.56 -31.29
C GLN A 230 20.61 42.52 -30.22
N ALA A 231 21.78 43.12 -30.47
CA ALA A 231 22.34 44.18 -29.65
C ALA A 231 22.99 45.26 -30.53
N THR A 232 23.16 46.45 -29.97
CA THR A 232 23.88 47.57 -30.58
C THR A 232 25.26 47.72 -29.93
N ILE A 233 26.31 47.75 -30.75
CA ILE A 233 27.68 47.97 -30.29
C ILE A 233 28.12 49.41 -30.51
N SER A 234 28.98 49.91 -29.62
CA SER A 234 29.49 51.29 -29.63
C SER A 234 30.22 51.72 -30.90
N VAL A 235 30.80 50.79 -31.66
CA VAL A 235 31.54 51.07 -32.90
C VAL A 235 31.33 49.94 -33.91
N LYS A 236 31.21 50.28 -35.20
CA LYS A 236 31.02 49.29 -36.27
C LYS A 236 32.20 48.32 -36.31
N GLN A 237 31.94 47.04 -36.06
CA GLN A 237 32.96 46.00 -36.05
C GLN A 237 32.44 44.70 -36.66
N ARG A 238 33.36 43.76 -36.90
CA ARG A 238 33.00 42.38 -37.24
C ARG A 238 32.51 41.64 -36.01
N SER A 239 31.44 40.88 -36.18
CA SER A 239 30.84 40.07 -35.12
C SER A 239 30.64 38.62 -35.54
N VAL A 240 30.55 37.77 -34.52
CA VAL A 240 30.00 36.41 -34.59
C VAL A 240 29.02 36.26 -33.44
N GLY A 241 27.77 36.01 -33.77
CA GLY A 241 26.75 35.59 -32.82
C GLY A 241 26.51 34.09 -32.92
N VAL A 242 26.27 33.47 -31.78
CA VAL A 242 25.86 32.07 -31.63
C VAL A 242 24.75 32.00 -30.60
N ILE A 243 23.79 31.10 -30.80
CA ILE A 243 22.70 30.83 -29.85
C ILE A 243 22.43 29.33 -29.78
N ALA A 244 22.17 28.84 -28.58
CA ALA A 244 21.71 27.50 -28.30
C ALA A 244 20.50 27.56 -27.37
N VAL A 245 19.53 26.70 -27.61
CA VAL A 245 18.38 26.49 -26.72
C VAL A 245 18.48 25.11 -26.11
N PHE A 246 18.21 25.02 -24.81
CA PHE A 246 18.27 23.80 -24.02
C PHE A 246 16.90 23.51 -23.39
N LYS A 247 16.50 22.25 -23.41
CA LYS A 247 15.23 21.76 -22.84
C LYS A 247 15.32 21.76 -21.31
N ALA A 248 14.29 22.27 -20.64
CA ALA A 248 14.08 22.03 -19.22
C ALA A 248 13.72 20.56 -18.96
N ALA A 249 14.01 20.08 -17.74
CA ALA A 249 13.53 18.79 -17.26
C ALA A 249 12.02 18.87 -17.00
N SER A 250 11.31 17.75 -17.17
CA SER A 250 9.93 17.65 -16.71
C SER A 250 9.88 17.55 -15.19
N THR A 251 8.79 18.04 -14.61
CA THR A 251 8.42 17.79 -13.22
C THR A 251 7.35 16.71 -13.14
N PHE A 252 7.30 16.04 -12.00
CA PHE A 252 6.40 14.92 -11.75
C PHE A 252 5.63 15.14 -10.45
N GLU A 253 4.33 14.91 -10.50
CA GLU A 253 3.46 14.95 -9.32
C GLU A 253 2.70 13.64 -9.18
N GLN A 254 2.79 12.99 -8.01
CA GLN A 254 1.87 11.91 -7.69
C GLN A 254 0.49 12.51 -7.36
N SER A 255 -0.40 12.48 -8.35
CA SER A 255 -1.57 13.37 -8.43
C SER A 255 -2.88 12.72 -7.95
N ALA A 256 -3.06 11.42 -8.22
CA ALA A 256 -4.23 10.66 -7.77
C ALA A 256 -3.93 9.17 -7.67
N TYR A 257 -4.70 8.44 -6.87
CA TYR A 257 -4.64 6.98 -6.82
C TYR A 257 -5.99 6.32 -6.53
N ARG A 258 -6.05 5.01 -6.80
CA ARG A 258 -7.14 4.16 -6.32
C ARG A 258 -6.70 2.70 -6.18
N PHE A 259 -7.23 2.03 -5.15
CA PHE A 259 -7.03 0.60 -4.91
C PHE A 259 -8.18 -0.25 -5.46
N PHE A 260 -7.83 -1.44 -5.95
CA PHE A 260 -8.77 -2.41 -6.52
C PHE A 260 -8.42 -3.83 -6.08
N ASN A 261 -9.42 -4.72 -6.13
CA ASN A 261 -9.19 -6.16 -6.06
C ASN A 261 -8.35 -6.60 -7.27
N ASN A 262 -7.44 -7.55 -7.05
CA ASN A 262 -6.68 -8.14 -8.14
C ASN A 262 -7.55 -9.12 -8.94
N ALA A 263 -7.62 -8.92 -10.26
CA ALA A 263 -8.44 -9.72 -11.17
C ALA A 263 -7.62 -10.70 -12.03
N ASP A 264 -6.30 -10.78 -11.85
CA ASP A 264 -5.38 -11.57 -12.71
C ASP A 264 -5.63 -11.24 -14.19
N SER A 265 -5.63 -9.94 -14.50
CA SER A 265 -5.93 -9.37 -15.82
C SER A 265 -5.26 -7.99 -16.02
N THR A 266 -5.21 -7.53 -17.28
CA THR A 266 -4.80 -6.15 -17.61
C THR A 266 -5.85 -5.12 -17.18
N ASP A 267 -7.08 -5.55 -16.91
CA ASP A 267 -8.09 -4.74 -16.22
C ASP A 267 -8.07 -5.03 -14.72
N VAL A 268 -8.50 -4.05 -13.92
CA VAL A 268 -8.64 -4.17 -12.47
C VAL A 268 -9.96 -4.82 -12.09
N GLY A 269 -10.03 -5.35 -10.87
CA GLY A 269 -11.27 -5.80 -10.25
C GLY A 269 -12.15 -4.65 -9.73
N SER A 270 -13.02 -4.96 -8.77
CA SER A 270 -13.82 -3.95 -8.08
C SER A 270 -12.92 -3.03 -7.24
N ALA A 271 -13.28 -1.75 -7.17
CA ALA A 271 -12.56 -0.78 -6.34
C ALA A 271 -12.70 -1.15 -4.85
N LEU A 272 -11.58 -1.15 -4.13
CA LEU A 272 -11.53 -1.41 -2.69
C LEU A 272 -11.94 -0.17 -1.88
N ALA A 273 -11.71 1.01 -2.43
CA ALA A 273 -12.06 2.28 -1.80
C ALA A 273 -12.47 3.34 -2.83
N SER A 274 -12.87 4.52 -2.35
CA SER A 274 -13.01 5.69 -3.22
C SER A 274 -11.64 6.16 -3.68
N GLN A 275 -11.60 6.96 -4.75
CA GLN A 275 -10.36 7.60 -5.20
C GLN A 275 -9.73 8.41 -4.05
N ASP A 276 -8.40 8.40 -3.94
CA ASP A 276 -7.63 9.16 -2.96
C ASP A 276 -8.03 8.91 -1.50
N THR A 277 -8.54 7.71 -1.21
CA THR A 277 -8.91 7.29 0.15
C THR A 277 -8.20 6.01 0.54
N ALA A 278 -7.92 5.85 1.84
CA ALA A 278 -7.30 4.66 2.37
C ALA A 278 -8.16 3.42 2.10
N ALA A 279 -7.52 2.28 1.80
CA ALA A 279 -8.17 0.99 1.66
C ALA A 279 -7.78 0.04 2.81
N THR A 280 -8.59 -0.99 3.03
CA THR A 280 -8.33 -2.05 4.01
C THR A 280 -8.54 -3.39 3.33
N LEU A 281 -7.58 -4.29 3.46
CA LEU A 281 -7.68 -5.67 2.98
C LEU A 281 -8.49 -6.52 3.96
N SER A 282 -9.02 -7.63 3.46
CA SER A 282 -9.91 -8.51 4.23
C SER A 282 -9.20 -9.70 4.85
N SER A 283 -8.14 -10.19 4.21
CA SER A 283 -7.41 -11.40 4.58
C SER A 283 -5.91 -11.21 4.34
N ASP A 284 -5.08 -11.82 5.18
CA ASP A 284 -3.64 -11.93 4.91
C ASP A 284 -3.40 -12.68 3.59
N GLY A 285 -2.36 -12.29 2.87
CA GLY A 285 -2.11 -12.82 1.52
C GLY A 285 -3.02 -12.26 0.43
N ASP A 286 -3.93 -11.31 0.71
CA ASP A 286 -4.79 -10.73 -0.32
C ASP A 286 -3.94 -10.01 -1.39
N ALA A 287 -4.10 -10.45 -2.64
CA ALA A 287 -3.56 -9.74 -3.80
C ALA A 287 -4.47 -8.56 -4.17
N PHE A 288 -3.88 -7.40 -4.41
CA PHE A 288 -4.58 -6.15 -4.71
C PHE A 288 -3.86 -5.35 -5.80
N ARG A 289 -4.51 -4.28 -6.27
CA ARG A 289 -4.01 -3.44 -7.35
C ARG A 289 -4.01 -1.98 -6.94
N LEU A 290 -2.96 -1.26 -7.29
CA LEU A 290 -2.86 0.19 -7.13
C LEU A 290 -2.80 0.83 -8.52
N ARG A 291 -3.81 1.61 -8.90
CA ARG A 291 -3.67 2.56 -10.01
C ARG A 291 -3.20 3.89 -9.46
N SER A 292 -2.08 4.39 -9.98
CA SER A 292 -1.52 5.69 -9.62
C SER A 292 -1.36 6.57 -10.85
N LEU A 293 -1.66 7.85 -10.69
CA LEU A 293 -1.42 8.89 -11.68
C LEU A 293 -0.13 9.64 -11.36
N LEU A 294 0.69 9.88 -12.38
CA LEU A 294 1.76 10.89 -12.33
C LEU A 294 1.44 12.01 -13.32
N HIS A 295 1.21 13.22 -12.79
CA HIS A 295 1.03 14.41 -13.60
C HIS A 295 2.38 14.90 -14.14
N ILE A 296 2.42 15.18 -15.45
CA ILE A 296 3.59 15.68 -16.15
C ILE A 296 3.49 17.20 -16.29
N GLY A 297 4.42 17.90 -15.67
CA GLY A 297 4.50 19.35 -15.72
C GLY A 297 5.38 19.86 -16.85
N VAL A 298 6.39 20.65 -16.48
CA VAL A 298 7.21 21.56 -17.31
C VAL A 298 7.56 21.12 -18.74
N ALA A 299 7.78 19.84 -19.01
CA ALA A 299 8.13 19.37 -20.35
C ALA A 299 7.42 18.06 -20.69
N ASN A 300 7.19 17.81 -21.98
CA ASN A 300 6.66 16.51 -22.42
C ASN A 300 7.61 15.38 -22.00
N LEU A 301 7.05 14.33 -21.41
CA LEU A 301 7.77 13.10 -21.16
C LEU A 301 7.70 12.22 -22.41
N ALA A 302 8.81 12.14 -23.15
CA ALA A 302 8.92 11.23 -24.29
C ALA A 302 8.75 9.76 -23.83
N SER A 303 8.33 8.87 -24.73
CA SER A 303 8.22 7.42 -24.44
C SER A 303 9.52 6.89 -23.84
N SER A 304 9.42 6.15 -22.73
CA SER A 304 10.57 5.66 -21.96
C SER A 304 11.55 6.77 -21.55
N GLY A 305 11.03 7.95 -21.23
CA GLY A 305 11.82 9.15 -20.97
C GLY A 305 12.32 9.28 -19.52
N GLU A 306 11.67 8.59 -18.58
CA GLU A 306 12.04 8.56 -17.16
C GLU A 306 11.75 7.19 -16.56
N ASN A 307 12.59 6.73 -15.63
CA ASN A 307 12.40 5.50 -14.90
C ASN A 307 12.04 5.79 -13.45
N PHE A 308 10.99 5.15 -12.97
CA PHE A 308 10.44 5.30 -11.64
C PHE A 308 10.48 3.98 -10.87
N LYS A 309 10.20 4.07 -9.57
CA LYS A 309 10.00 2.90 -8.73
C LYS A 309 9.00 3.17 -7.61
N LEU A 310 8.33 2.12 -7.16
CA LEU A 310 7.39 2.13 -6.05
C LEU A 310 8.11 1.80 -4.74
N GLN A 311 7.89 2.63 -3.73
CA GLN A 311 8.37 2.44 -2.37
C GLN A 311 7.20 2.38 -1.40
N PHE A 312 7.42 1.76 -0.23
CA PHE A 312 6.46 1.73 0.86
C PHE A 312 7.14 1.94 2.22
N SER A 313 6.37 2.32 3.21
CA SER A 313 6.78 2.41 4.62
C SER A 313 5.59 2.13 5.54
N GLU A 314 5.85 1.54 6.71
CA GLU A 314 4.84 1.48 7.78
C GLU A 314 4.47 2.91 8.20
N ARG A 315 3.18 3.18 8.34
CA ARG A 315 2.66 4.51 8.63
C ARG A 315 3.11 5.00 10.01
N SER A 316 3.65 6.22 10.06
CA SER A 316 4.03 6.89 11.30
C SER A 316 3.15 8.11 11.54
N GLY A 317 1.99 7.91 12.16
CA GLY A 317 0.99 8.95 12.34
C GLY A 317 0.03 9.02 11.16
N THR A 318 0.42 9.70 10.07
CA THR A 318 -0.39 9.84 8.85
C THR A 318 0.47 9.65 7.61
N CYS A 319 -0.09 9.09 6.54
CA CYS A 319 0.58 9.09 5.24
C CYS A 319 0.60 10.51 4.65
N ASP A 320 1.58 11.32 5.07
CA ASP A 320 1.70 12.72 4.67
C ASP A 320 2.75 12.94 3.56
N THR A 321 2.57 14.02 2.82
CA THR A 321 3.41 14.38 1.67
C THR A 321 4.78 14.93 2.07
N GLY A 322 4.99 15.19 3.37
CA GLY A 322 6.28 15.55 3.95
C GLY A 322 7.12 14.35 4.40
N PHE A 323 6.55 13.14 4.40
CA PHE A 323 7.20 11.88 4.76
C PHE A 323 7.80 11.90 6.18
N SER A 324 7.10 12.54 7.12
CA SER A 324 7.64 12.80 8.46
C SER A 324 7.45 11.62 9.41
N GLY A 325 8.46 10.76 9.49
CA GLY A 325 8.51 9.67 10.47
C GLY A 325 8.48 8.29 9.83
N GLU A 326 8.19 8.23 8.54
CA GLU A 326 8.29 7.05 7.68
C GLU A 326 9.74 6.80 7.24
N THR A 327 10.12 5.52 7.12
CA THR A 327 11.35 5.10 6.44
C THR A 327 10.98 4.24 5.25
N TYR A 328 11.06 4.83 4.05
CA TYR A 328 10.65 4.18 2.82
C TYR A 328 11.72 3.21 2.32
N THR A 329 11.26 2.03 1.89
CA THR A 329 12.06 1.03 1.17
C THR A 329 11.39 0.66 -0.15
N ASP A 330 12.16 0.14 -1.09
CA ASP A 330 11.64 -0.33 -2.38
C ASP A 330 10.70 -1.52 -2.18
N VAL A 331 9.60 -1.55 -2.93
CA VAL A 331 8.75 -2.74 -3.06
C VAL A 331 9.54 -3.80 -3.85
N THR A 332 9.56 -5.02 -3.35
CA THR A 332 10.20 -6.19 -3.99
C THR A 332 9.26 -7.38 -3.98
N ALA A 333 9.69 -8.56 -4.44
CA ALA A 333 8.89 -9.78 -4.37
C ALA A 333 8.79 -10.40 -2.95
N GLY A 334 9.49 -9.88 -1.94
CA GLY A 334 9.53 -10.45 -0.60
C GLY A 334 9.40 -9.45 0.55
N THR A 335 8.99 -8.23 0.26
CA THR A 335 8.69 -7.18 1.26
C THR A 335 7.30 -7.35 1.86
N ALA A 336 6.96 -6.64 2.94
CA ALA A 336 5.64 -6.76 3.59
C ALA A 336 4.49 -6.32 2.66
N ILE A 337 4.67 -5.23 1.93
CA ILE A 337 3.95 -5.02 0.67
C ILE A 337 4.86 -5.49 -0.43
N ALA A 338 4.47 -6.55 -1.14
CA ALA A 338 5.27 -7.15 -2.21
C ALA A 338 4.59 -6.97 -3.57
N TYR A 339 5.38 -7.09 -4.64
CA TYR A 339 4.80 -7.29 -5.96
C TYR A 339 4.19 -8.69 -6.08
N ASN A 340 2.98 -8.74 -6.65
CA ASN A 340 2.27 -9.99 -6.92
C ASN A 340 2.44 -10.42 -8.37
N ASN A 341 3.00 -11.61 -8.57
CA ASN A 341 3.17 -12.21 -9.90
C ASN A 341 1.89 -12.95 -10.32
N ASN A 342 1.09 -12.30 -11.14
CA ASN A 342 -0.09 -12.86 -11.77
C ASN A 342 0.29 -13.87 -12.86
N THR A 343 -0.63 -14.80 -13.18
CA THR A 343 -0.35 -15.77 -14.26
C THR A 343 -0.39 -15.07 -15.62
N THR A 344 -1.34 -14.14 -15.75
CA THR A 344 -1.44 -13.18 -16.85
C THR A 344 -2.11 -11.93 -16.30
N PRO A 345 -1.69 -10.70 -16.64
CA PRO A 345 -0.69 -10.33 -17.64
C PRO A 345 0.75 -10.43 -17.15
N SER A 346 1.71 -10.24 -18.07
CA SER A 346 3.13 -10.10 -17.73
C SER A 346 3.45 -8.64 -17.40
N ASP A 347 4.44 -8.42 -16.54
CA ASP A 347 5.08 -7.11 -16.32
C ASP A 347 5.33 -6.34 -17.63
N GLY A 348 4.90 -5.08 -17.68
CA GLY A 348 4.99 -4.19 -18.83
C GLY A 348 3.87 -4.35 -19.88
N ASP A 349 2.91 -5.26 -19.70
CA ASP A 349 1.75 -5.35 -20.60
C ASP A 349 0.87 -4.09 -20.48
N ASN A 350 0.33 -3.62 -21.60
CA ASN A 350 -0.55 -2.44 -21.60
C ASN A 350 -1.77 -2.66 -20.70
N LEU A 351 -2.03 -1.70 -19.81
CA LEU A 351 -3.21 -1.76 -18.94
C LEU A 351 -4.51 -1.53 -19.74
N THR A 352 -5.60 -2.14 -19.28
CA THR A 352 -6.96 -1.91 -19.79
C THR A 352 -7.64 -0.81 -18.96
N SER A 353 -8.22 0.18 -19.63
CA SER A 353 -8.97 1.26 -18.98
C SER A 353 -10.20 0.74 -18.23
N ASN A 354 -10.46 1.28 -17.04
CA ASN A 354 -11.61 0.95 -16.21
C ASN A 354 -12.47 2.18 -15.93
N ALA A 355 -13.78 2.00 -15.78
CA ALA A 355 -14.70 3.09 -15.46
C ALA A 355 -14.44 3.76 -14.10
N ASN A 356 -13.76 3.05 -13.20
CA ASN A 356 -13.44 3.51 -11.84
C ASN A 356 -12.01 4.05 -11.71
N ASP A 357 -11.29 4.22 -12.82
CA ASP A 357 -9.92 4.74 -12.81
C ASP A 357 -9.79 6.07 -12.07
N PRO A 358 -8.66 6.29 -11.36
CA PRO A 358 -8.41 7.58 -10.75
C PRO A 358 -8.38 8.67 -11.82
N THR A 359 -8.81 9.87 -11.44
CA THR A 359 -8.85 11.07 -12.27
C THR A 359 -8.22 12.24 -11.53
N HIS A 360 -7.54 13.12 -12.27
CA HIS A 360 -6.94 14.33 -11.71
C HIS A 360 -7.55 15.56 -12.39
N GLY A 361 -8.66 16.05 -11.82
CA GLY A 361 -9.36 17.22 -12.35
C GLY A 361 -9.84 17.02 -13.79
N GLY A 362 -9.37 17.88 -14.70
CA GLY A 362 -9.71 17.85 -16.13
C GLY A 362 -8.59 17.31 -17.02
N ASP A 363 -7.52 16.80 -16.43
CA ASP A 363 -6.33 16.38 -17.16
C ASP A 363 -6.62 15.14 -18.02
N THR A 364 -5.95 15.07 -19.16
CA THR A 364 -6.05 13.89 -20.03
C THR A 364 -5.16 12.79 -19.45
N ILE A 365 -5.74 11.61 -19.23
CA ILE A 365 -5.01 10.45 -18.73
C ILE A 365 -4.53 9.59 -19.90
N THR A 366 -3.23 9.35 -19.91
CA THR A 366 -2.54 8.45 -20.83
C THR A 366 -2.24 7.14 -20.10
N ASN A 367 -2.96 6.07 -20.46
CA ASN A 367 -2.68 4.74 -19.95
C ASN A 367 -1.29 4.28 -20.36
N GLN A 368 -0.51 3.81 -19.38
CA GLN A 368 0.73 3.10 -19.59
C GLN A 368 0.48 1.59 -19.36
N ASP A 369 1.30 0.98 -18.53
CA ASP A 369 1.46 -0.45 -18.36
C ASP A 369 1.05 -0.94 -16.98
N TYR A 370 0.94 -2.26 -16.92
CA TYR A 370 0.78 -3.08 -15.75
C TYR A 370 2.15 -3.47 -15.19
N GLU A 371 2.33 -3.37 -13.87
CA GLU A 371 3.63 -3.48 -13.21
C GLU A 371 3.63 -4.55 -12.11
N GLU A 372 4.59 -5.48 -12.19
CA GLU A 372 4.89 -6.53 -11.20
C GLU A 372 6.32 -6.43 -10.67
N LEU A 373 7.06 -5.38 -11.07
CA LEU A 373 8.44 -5.23 -10.67
C LEU A 373 8.87 -3.76 -10.65
N ASN A 374 9.85 -3.46 -9.80
CA ASN A 374 10.65 -2.25 -9.91
C ASN A 374 11.87 -2.50 -10.80
N ASN A 375 12.25 -1.61 -11.72
CA ASN A 375 11.71 -0.27 -11.98
C ASN A 375 10.69 -0.28 -13.14
N PHE A 376 9.85 0.76 -13.22
CA PHE A 376 8.88 0.96 -14.30
C PHE A 376 9.14 2.26 -15.08
N THR A 377 8.54 2.41 -16.26
CA THR A 377 8.71 3.60 -17.13
C THR A 377 7.46 3.90 -17.94
N ASN A 378 7.38 5.06 -18.58
CA ASN A 378 6.28 5.40 -19.50
C ASN A 378 6.51 4.75 -20.90
N SER A 379 6.50 3.42 -20.94
CA SER A 379 6.95 2.65 -22.12
C SER A 379 5.95 2.69 -23.28
N VAL A 380 4.65 2.79 -22.97
CA VAL A 380 3.56 2.64 -23.94
C VAL A 380 3.44 3.86 -24.85
N SER A 381 3.53 5.06 -24.29
CA SER A 381 3.47 6.30 -25.06
C SER A 381 4.04 7.51 -24.32
N ALA A 382 4.39 8.54 -25.08
CA ALA A 382 4.75 9.85 -24.52
C ALA A 382 3.55 10.48 -23.79
N ILE A 383 3.84 11.21 -22.72
CA ILE A 383 2.85 11.93 -21.92
C ILE A 383 3.19 13.42 -22.03
N ASN A 384 2.26 14.23 -22.54
CA ASN A 384 2.53 15.65 -22.76
C ASN A 384 2.38 16.46 -21.46
N VAL A 385 2.94 17.67 -21.45
CA VAL A 385 2.70 18.65 -20.37
C VAL A 385 1.21 18.82 -20.11
N GLY A 386 0.82 18.80 -18.83
CA GLY A 386 -0.55 18.91 -18.37
C GLY A 386 -1.38 17.62 -18.50
N GLN A 387 -0.74 16.48 -18.74
CA GLN A 387 -1.40 15.16 -18.79
C GLN A 387 -0.90 14.27 -17.65
N ASP A 388 -1.68 13.24 -17.32
CA ASP A 388 -1.27 12.19 -16.38
C ASP A 388 -0.85 10.91 -17.12
N GLY A 389 0.25 10.31 -16.68
CA GLY A 389 0.50 8.89 -16.92
C GLY A 389 -0.23 8.04 -15.88
N LYS A 390 -0.81 6.91 -16.29
CA LYS A 390 -1.41 5.94 -15.36
C LYS A 390 -0.70 4.60 -15.44
N TRP A 391 -0.28 4.10 -14.29
CA TRP A 391 0.29 2.76 -14.09
C TRP A 391 -0.59 1.94 -13.17
N ASP A 392 -0.51 0.63 -13.30
CA ASP A 392 -1.31 -0.34 -12.54
C ASP A 392 -0.40 -1.39 -11.87
N PHE A 393 -0.15 -1.23 -10.57
CA PHE A 393 0.77 -2.08 -9.82
C PHE A 393 0.03 -3.28 -9.21
N SER A 394 0.54 -4.49 -9.49
CA SER A 394 0.14 -5.74 -8.85
C SER A 394 0.85 -5.95 -7.54
N LEU A 395 0.11 -5.97 -6.44
CA LEU A 395 0.67 -6.03 -5.10
C LEU A 395 0.00 -7.14 -4.29
N ILE A 396 0.68 -7.61 -3.24
CA ILE A 396 0.17 -8.62 -2.30
C ILE A 396 0.52 -8.21 -0.87
N ASP A 397 -0.42 -8.48 0.02
CA ASP A 397 -0.19 -8.49 1.46
C ASP A 397 0.73 -9.66 1.82
N ASN A 398 1.95 -9.36 2.23
CA ASN A 398 2.97 -10.32 2.64
C ASN A 398 3.55 -9.93 4.00
N ASP A 399 2.74 -9.22 4.80
CA ASP A 399 3.08 -8.70 6.12
C ASP A 399 2.86 -9.73 7.23
N GLY A 400 1.87 -10.63 7.05
CA GLY A 400 1.60 -11.77 7.92
C GLY A 400 0.57 -11.50 9.01
N THR A 401 0.91 -11.81 10.27
CA THR A 401 -0.09 -12.12 11.31
C THR A 401 -0.82 -10.94 11.97
N SER A 402 -0.60 -9.69 11.55
CA SER A 402 -1.27 -8.54 12.18
C SER A 402 -1.54 -7.41 11.19
N PRO A 403 -2.65 -6.65 11.37
CA PRO A 403 -2.99 -5.58 10.46
C PRO A 403 -2.03 -4.40 10.67
N VAL A 404 -1.34 -3.99 9.61
CA VAL A 404 -0.43 -2.85 9.58
C VAL A 404 -0.87 -1.89 8.48
N THR A 405 -0.79 -0.59 8.76
CA THR A 405 -1.07 0.43 7.75
C THR A 405 0.23 0.86 7.06
N TYR A 406 0.24 0.84 5.74
CA TYR A 406 1.38 1.22 4.91
C TYR A 406 1.07 2.46 4.06
N CYS A 407 2.09 3.31 3.90
CA CYS A 407 2.12 4.45 3.01
C CYS A 407 2.97 4.10 1.78
N LEU A 408 2.45 4.31 0.57
CA LEU A 408 3.19 4.05 -0.68
C LEU A 408 3.54 5.36 -1.38
N ARG A 409 4.67 5.40 -2.07
CA ARG A 409 5.06 6.52 -2.92
C ARG A 409 5.83 6.06 -4.13
N ILE A 410 5.66 6.76 -5.24
CA ILE A 410 6.51 6.66 -6.41
C ILE A 410 7.70 7.60 -6.23
N VAL A 411 8.89 7.17 -6.60
CA VAL A 411 10.11 7.99 -6.70
C VAL A 411 10.79 7.74 -8.04
N LYS A 412 11.76 8.58 -8.42
CA LYS A 412 12.63 8.26 -9.55
C LYS A 412 13.54 7.08 -9.19
N SER A 413 13.96 6.33 -10.19
CA SER A 413 14.80 5.13 -10.03
C SER A 413 16.13 5.38 -9.31
N ASP A 414 16.64 6.62 -9.33
CA ASP A 414 17.84 7.05 -8.61
C ASP A 414 17.62 7.35 -7.11
N ASN A 415 16.40 7.14 -6.60
CA ASN A 415 15.90 7.46 -5.24
C ASN A 415 15.53 8.93 -5.00
N SER A 416 15.66 9.81 -5.99
CA SER A 416 15.15 11.17 -5.83
C SER A 416 13.62 11.15 -5.77
N VAL A 417 13.08 11.91 -4.81
CA VAL A 417 11.63 12.09 -4.69
C VAL A 417 11.10 12.88 -5.89
N LEU A 418 9.81 12.71 -6.19
CA LEU A 418 9.14 13.53 -7.19
C LEU A 418 9.05 14.98 -6.72
N ASP A 419 8.79 15.90 -7.66
CA ASP A 419 8.70 17.33 -7.36
C ASP A 419 7.52 17.64 -6.42
N THR A 420 6.42 16.88 -6.53
CA THR A 420 5.24 17.06 -5.67
C THR A 420 4.50 15.76 -5.41
N TYR A 421 3.86 15.69 -4.25
CA TYR A 421 2.88 14.66 -3.91
C TYR A 421 1.63 15.37 -3.43
N SER A 422 0.50 15.15 -4.13
CA SER A 422 -0.81 15.64 -3.69
C SER A 422 -1.57 14.58 -2.90
N VAL A 423 -1.21 13.31 -3.12
CA VAL A 423 -1.77 12.15 -2.44
C VAL A 423 -0.68 11.14 -2.13
N ILE A 424 -0.83 10.41 -1.02
CA ILE A 424 0.01 9.27 -0.65
C ILE A 424 -0.92 8.07 -0.46
N PRO A 425 -0.85 7.03 -1.32
CA PRO A 425 -1.65 5.83 -1.15
C PRO A 425 -1.47 5.21 0.23
N GLU A 426 -2.58 4.99 0.93
CA GLU A 426 -2.64 4.36 2.25
C GLU A 426 -3.42 3.05 2.16
N ILE A 427 -2.82 1.94 2.60
CA ILE A 427 -3.49 0.64 2.67
C ILE A 427 -3.24 -0.02 4.02
N THR A 428 -4.28 -0.61 4.62
CA THR A 428 -4.16 -1.42 5.83
C THR A 428 -4.25 -2.89 5.45
N THR A 429 -3.18 -3.64 5.73
CA THR A 429 -3.11 -5.10 5.60
C THR A 429 -4.08 -5.76 6.57
N ALA A 430 -4.43 -7.00 6.32
CA ALA A 430 -5.26 -7.75 7.24
C ALA A 430 -4.38 -8.57 8.19
N ALA A 431 -4.95 -8.98 9.32
CA ALA A 431 -4.32 -10.03 10.11
C ALA A 431 -4.52 -11.35 9.38
N ASP A 432 -3.53 -12.24 9.49
CA ASP A 432 -3.77 -13.66 9.29
C ASP A 432 -4.96 -14.06 10.17
N SER A 433 -6.03 -14.54 9.54
CA SER A 433 -7.25 -14.94 10.21
C SER A 433 -7.11 -16.29 10.91
N THR A 434 -5.91 -16.61 11.42
CA THR A 434 -5.69 -17.67 12.40
C THR A 434 -6.25 -17.27 13.77
N LEU A 435 -7.47 -16.73 13.79
CA LEU A 435 -8.39 -16.94 14.90
C LEU A 435 -8.88 -18.39 14.79
N PHE A 436 -8.03 -19.33 15.21
CA PHE A 436 -8.54 -20.60 15.67
C PHE A 436 -9.43 -20.30 16.87
N ASP A 437 -10.74 -20.17 16.66
CA ASP A 437 -11.69 -20.29 17.76
C ASP A 437 -11.67 -21.76 18.15
N THR A 438 -10.72 -22.10 19.01
CA THR A 438 -10.64 -23.37 19.72
C THR A 438 -12.03 -23.73 20.20
N GLY A 439 -12.55 -24.89 19.80
CA GLY A 439 -13.85 -25.38 20.28
C GLY A 439 -13.89 -25.25 21.80
N THR A 440 -14.65 -24.27 22.29
CA THR A 440 -14.80 -24.03 23.72
C THR A 440 -15.91 -24.93 24.22
N VAL A 441 -15.66 -25.66 25.30
CA VAL A 441 -16.71 -26.42 25.99
C VAL A 441 -17.60 -25.41 26.70
N ILE A 442 -18.82 -25.21 26.19
CA ILE A 442 -19.70 -24.14 26.68
C ILE A 442 -20.50 -24.59 27.91
N ASP A 443 -20.83 -25.88 28.01
CA ASP A 443 -21.60 -26.44 29.13
C ASP A 443 -21.34 -27.94 29.32
N VAL A 444 -21.40 -28.39 30.58
CA VAL A 444 -21.27 -29.79 30.99
C VAL A 444 -22.34 -30.08 32.05
N SER A 445 -23.29 -30.96 31.73
CA SER A 445 -24.40 -31.33 32.62
C SER A 445 -24.52 -32.85 32.75
N THR A 446 -24.92 -33.33 33.93
CA THR A 446 -25.12 -34.75 34.24
C THR A 446 -26.58 -35.07 34.54
N THR A 447 -27.09 -36.19 34.02
CA THR A 447 -28.41 -36.72 34.38
C THR A 447 -28.33 -38.23 34.58
N VAL A 448 -28.86 -38.75 35.70
CA VAL A 448 -28.86 -40.19 36.03
C VAL A 448 -30.19 -40.82 35.62
N ALA A 449 -30.17 -41.97 34.93
CA ALA A 449 -31.39 -42.68 34.56
C ALA A 449 -31.41 -44.17 34.98
N ARG A 450 -32.24 -44.43 36.00
CA ARG A 450 -32.83 -45.71 36.46
C ARG A 450 -31.89 -46.83 36.96
N ALA A 451 -32.48 -47.73 37.75
CA ALA A 451 -31.85 -48.46 38.86
C ALA A 451 -31.39 -49.91 38.57
N ASP A 452 -31.40 -50.39 37.31
CA ASP A 452 -30.99 -51.78 37.00
C ASP A 452 -29.69 -51.88 36.17
N ALA A 453 -29.12 -50.74 35.76
CA ALA A 453 -27.73 -50.52 35.35
C ALA A 453 -27.52 -49.01 35.52
N VAL A 454 -26.47 -48.56 36.21
CA VAL A 454 -26.24 -47.12 36.38
C VAL A 454 -25.75 -46.58 35.04
N VAL A 455 -26.66 -45.91 34.32
CA VAL A 455 -26.38 -45.20 33.08
C VAL A 455 -26.20 -43.73 33.44
N GLU A 456 -24.97 -43.24 33.36
CA GLU A 456 -24.65 -41.82 33.51
C GLU A 456 -24.42 -41.18 32.15
N MET A 457 -24.99 -39.99 31.97
CA MET A 457 -24.86 -39.20 30.76
C MET A 457 -24.10 -37.92 31.04
N LEU A 458 -23.06 -37.67 30.26
CA LEU A 458 -22.35 -36.40 30.18
C LEU A 458 -22.75 -35.70 28.89
N SER A 459 -23.40 -34.53 28.97
CA SER A 459 -23.66 -33.70 27.79
C SER A 459 -22.53 -32.71 27.59
N VAL A 460 -21.99 -32.61 26.37
CA VAL A 460 -20.93 -31.67 26.00
C VAL A 460 -21.32 -30.94 24.73
N THR A 461 -21.46 -29.62 24.83
CA THR A 461 -21.71 -28.78 23.65
C THR A 461 -20.38 -28.25 23.10
N VAL A 462 -20.10 -28.58 21.85
CA VAL A 462 -18.95 -28.09 21.09
C VAL A 462 -19.45 -27.07 20.08
N GLN A 463 -18.87 -25.86 20.10
CA GLN A 463 -19.11 -24.87 19.07
C GLN A 463 -18.07 -25.06 17.95
N ASP A 464 -18.54 -25.35 16.73
CA ASP A 464 -17.70 -25.54 15.55
C ASP A 464 -18.24 -24.62 14.44
N ALA A 465 -17.44 -23.64 14.02
CA ALA A 465 -17.82 -22.68 12.99
C ALA A 465 -17.78 -23.31 11.57
N ASP A 466 -17.01 -24.39 11.39
CA ASP A 466 -16.82 -25.08 10.11
C ASP A 466 -17.43 -26.48 10.17
N ALA A 467 -18.76 -26.51 10.20
CA ALA A 467 -19.64 -27.67 10.06
C ALA A 467 -19.07 -28.82 9.18
N GLY A 468 -18.25 -29.72 9.74
CA GLY A 468 -17.83 -30.96 9.06
C GLY A 468 -16.46 -31.58 9.39
N ASN A 469 -15.62 -30.96 10.22
CA ASN A 469 -14.19 -31.31 10.35
C ASN A 469 -13.74 -31.93 11.69
N LEU A 470 -14.66 -32.39 12.53
CA LEU A 470 -14.30 -33.16 13.73
C LEU A 470 -13.70 -34.53 13.32
N GLU A 471 -12.41 -34.76 13.63
CA GLU A 471 -11.72 -36.01 13.27
C GLU A 471 -11.75 -37.03 14.40
N SER A 472 -11.53 -36.62 15.66
CA SER A 472 -11.64 -37.54 16.79
C SER A 472 -12.12 -36.88 18.10
N ILE A 473 -12.76 -37.68 18.94
CA ILE A 473 -13.11 -37.36 20.33
C ILE A 473 -12.45 -38.41 21.23
N VAL A 474 -11.65 -37.95 22.18
CA VAL A 474 -11.07 -38.80 23.24
C VAL A 474 -11.81 -38.53 24.55
N VAL A 475 -12.27 -39.61 25.17
CA VAL A 475 -12.88 -39.60 26.51
C VAL A 475 -11.91 -40.27 27.48
N ASP A 476 -11.39 -39.52 28.45
CA ASP A 476 -10.56 -40.03 29.54
C ASP A 476 -11.44 -40.20 30.79
N THR A 477 -11.47 -41.39 31.38
CA THR A 477 -12.28 -41.65 32.59
C THR A 477 -11.45 -41.66 33.88
N GLY A 478 -10.18 -41.28 33.79
CA GLY A 478 -9.26 -41.17 34.90
C GLY A 478 -8.88 -42.52 35.53
N SER A 479 -7.66 -42.60 36.05
CA SER A 479 -7.07 -43.83 36.61
C SER A 479 -7.83 -44.50 37.77
N SER A 480 -8.84 -43.86 38.37
CA SER A 480 -9.63 -44.43 39.48
C SER A 480 -10.90 -45.16 39.05
N ALA A 481 -11.33 -45.04 37.78
CA ALA A 481 -12.54 -45.67 37.25
C ALA A 481 -12.28 -47.02 36.54
N GLU A 482 -11.02 -47.44 36.43
CA GLU A 482 -10.58 -48.57 35.60
C GLU A 482 -11.18 -49.94 36.00
N GLY A 483 -11.80 -50.06 37.17
CA GLY A 483 -12.45 -51.29 37.63
C GLY A 483 -13.94 -51.43 37.29
N ASP A 484 -14.63 -50.31 37.01
CA ASP A 484 -16.11 -50.27 37.11
C ASP A 484 -16.82 -49.91 35.80
N VAL A 485 -16.11 -49.51 34.73
CA VAL A 485 -16.70 -49.13 33.44
C VAL A 485 -16.57 -50.27 32.42
N ASP A 486 -17.70 -50.86 32.01
CA ASP A 486 -17.76 -51.94 31.01
C ASP A 486 -17.84 -51.40 29.57
N GLN A 487 -18.52 -50.27 29.35
CA GLN A 487 -18.73 -49.70 28.02
C GLN A 487 -18.82 -48.17 28.06
N VAL A 488 -18.32 -47.51 27.00
CA VAL A 488 -18.49 -46.09 26.72
C VAL A 488 -19.14 -45.94 25.35
N ARG A 489 -20.22 -45.16 25.25
CA ARG A 489 -20.92 -44.85 24.00
C ARG A 489 -21.01 -43.34 23.78
N LEU A 490 -20.91 -42.92 22.53
CA LEU A 490 -21.02 -41.52 22.13
C LEU A 490 -22.22 -41.30 21.21
N TYR A 491 -23.08 -40.36 21.57
CA TYR A 491 -24.28 -39.98 20.81
C TYR A 491 -24.19 -38.51 20.39
N LEU A 492 -24.85 -38.18 19.28
CA LEU A 492 -25.02 -36.80 18.78
C LEU A 492 -26.49 -36.38 18.85
N ASP A 493 -26.76 -35.17 19.35
CA ASP A 493 -28.09 -34.54 19.35
C ASP A 493 -28.39 -33.89 17.98
N GLY A 494 -29.47 -34.30 17.29
CA GLY A 494 -29.92 -33.55 16.10
C GLY A 494 -31.07 -34.16 15.28
N THR A 495 -32.13 -33.36 15.03
CA THR A 495 -33.38 -33.75 14.33
C THR A 495 -33.27 -34.12 12.84
N ASN A 496 -32.07 -34.07 12.24
CA ASN A 496 -31.90 -34.20 10.79
C ASN A 496 -31.08 -35.45 10.39
N CYS A 497 -30.68 -36.29 11.34
CA CYS A 497 -29.94 -37.51 11.05
C CYS A 497 -30.95 -38.62 10.70
N ASN A 498 -31.07 -38.93 9.40
CA ASN A 498 -32.11 -39.80 8.86
C ASN A 498 -31.72 -41.28 9.08
N ALA A 499 -31.96 -41.84 10.27
CA ALA A 499 -31.65 -43.23 10.58
C ALA A 499 -32.91 -44.12 10.63
N THR A 500 -32.98 -45.11 9.74
CA THR A 500 -33.90 -46.24 9.85
C THR A 500 -33.33 -47.32 10.78
N GLY A 501 -33.98 -47.60 11.92
CA GLY A 501 -34.05 -48.94 12.52
C GLY A 501 -33.57 -49.14 13.98
N ALA A 502 -34.49 -48.96 14.96
CA ALA A 502 -34.86 -49.84 16.10
C ALA A 502 -33.79 -50.68 16.86
N ASN A 503 -33.76 -50.86 18.20
CA ASN A 503 -34.63 -50.51 19.33
C ASN A 503 -33.86 -50.77 20.66
N GLY A 504 -33.90 -49.84 21.61
CA GLY A 504 -33.38 -49.99 22.98
C GLY A 504 -33.35 -48.62 23.67
N THR A 505 -34.22 -48.42 24.67
CA THR A 505 -34.64 -47.10 25.19
C THR A 505 -33.57 -46.26 25.91
N PHE A 506 -33.27 -45.09 25.34
CA PHE A 506 -33.29 -43.79 26.05
C PHE A 506 -34.04 -42.79 25.14
N GLU A 507 -35.08 -42.12 25.63
CA GLU A 507 -35.98 -41.28 24.81
C GLU A 507 -35.58 -39.79 24.84
N SER A 508 -34.93 -39.33 23.77
CA SER A 508 -35.13 -38.00 23.17
C SER A 508 -35.11 -38.18 21.65
N GLY A 509 -36.19 -37.74 20.99
CA GLY A 509 -36.50 -38.11 19.62
C GLY A 509 -35.65 -37.43 18.55
N SER A 510 -34.34 -37.70 18.53
CA SER A 510 -33.47 -37.47 17.37
C SER A 510 -32.00 -37.93 17.51
N ASP A 511 -31.63 -38.65 18.57
CA ASP A 511 -30.21 -38.93 18.82
C ASP A 511 -29.67 -40.07 17.96
N THR A 512 -28.50 -39.87 17.35
CA THR A 512 -27.82 -40.89 16.53
C THR A 512 -26.56 -41.39 17.23
N LEU A 513 -26.42 -42.72 17.36
CA LEU A 513 -25.22 -43.37 17.89
C LEU A 513 -24.11 -43.28 16.83
N LEU A 514 -22.97 -42.69 17.18
CA LEU A 514 -21.79 -42.63 16.32
C LEU A 514 -20.94 -43.89 16.60
N GLY A 515 -20.69 -44.72 15.58
CA GLY A 515 -19.85 -45.94 15.70
C GLY A 515 -20.52 -47.31 15.55
N SER A 516 -21.68 -47.41 14.90
CA SER A 516 -22.21 -48.71 14.47
C SER A 516 -22.43 -48.73 12.96
N THR A 517 -21.47 -49.26 12.20
CA THR A 517 -21.74 -49.66 10.81
C THR A 517 -22.57 -50.94 10.81
N GLY A 518 -23.88 -50.77 10.99
CA GLY A 518 -24.93 -51.68 10.56
C GLY A 518 -24.66 -53.19 10.67
N THR A 519 -24.84 -53.76 11.85
CA THR A 519 -25.54 -55.04 12.06
C THR A 519 -26.09 -55.06 13.48
N THR A 520 -27.16 -55.81 13.74
CA THR A 520 -27.90 -55.91 15.03
C THR A 520 -27.12 -56.58 16.17
N GLY A 521 -25.80 -56.39 16.23
CA GLY A 521 -24.92 -56.72 17.35
C GLY A 521 -23.86 -55.63 17.41
N GLY A 522 -23.91 -54.79 18.44
CA GLY A 522 -23.09 -53.59 18.54
C GLY A 522 -21.59 -53.88 18.60
N GLU A 523 -20.81 -53.03 17.95
CA GLU A 523 -19.37 -52.94 18.20
C GLU A 523 -19.16 -52.33 19.59
N THR A 524 -18.31 -53.00 20.38
CA THR A 524 -17.95 -52.65 21.75
C THR A 524 -16.49 -52.20 21.72
N ALA A 525 -16.20 -50.93 22.01
CA ALA A 525 -14.82 -50.55 22.27
C ALA A 525 -14.37 -51.25 23.56
N ALA A 526 -13.39 -52.14 23.47
CA ALA A 526 -12.82 -52.79 24.64
C ALA A 526 -12.01 -51.76 25.43
N PHE A 527 -12.35 -51.58 26.70
CA PHE A 527 -11.65 -50.65 27.59
C PHE A 527 -10.20 -51.11 27.80
N LEU A 528 -9.25 -50.44 27.16
CA LEU A 528 -7.82 -50.64 27.35
C LEU A 528 -7.24 -49.33 27.92
N SER A 529 -6.81 -49.38 29.18
CA SER A 529 -6.01 -48.33 29.85
C SER A 529 -6.63 -46.93 30.00
N GLY A 530 -7.91 -46.82 30.41
CA GLY A 530 -8.46 -45.57 30.94
C GLY A 530 -8.99 -44.55 29.92
N THR A 531 -8.80 -44.79 28.62
CA THR A 531 -9.20 -43.86 27.54
C THR A 531 -10.01 -44.57 26.46
N ALA A 532 -11.06 -43.92 25.96
CA ALA A 532 -11.80 -44.34 24.76
C ALA A 532 -11.69 -43.26 23.67
N THR A 533 -11.21 -43.65 22.48
CA THR A 533 -11.08 -42.73 21.32
C THR A 533 -12.07 -43.13 20.23
N PHE A 534 -12.81 -42.13 19.74
CA PHE A 534 -13.68 -42.22 18.58
C PHE A 534 -13.04 -41.42 17.43
N ASP A 535 -12.81 -42.02 16.25
CA ASP A 535 -12.08 -41.43 15.12
C ASP A 535 -12.85 -41.65 13.80
N LYS A 536 -12.85 -40.67 12.89
CA LYS A 536 -13.56 -40.64 11.60
C LYS A 536 -13.00 -41.58 10.52
N ASP A 537 -11.73 -41.97 10.59
CA ASP A 537 -11.00 -42.60 9.46
C ASP A 537 -10.47 -44.02 9.73
N ASN A 538 -11.15 -44.85 10.52
CA ASN A 538 -10.61 -46.18 10.85
C ASN A 538 -11.10 -47.31 9.93
N THR A 539 -10.36 -47.59 8.84
CA THR A 539 -10.36 -48.93 8.23
C THR A 539 -9.43 -49.85 9.03
N ASP A 540 -10.02 -50.64 9.94
CA ASP A 540 -9.56 -51.84 10.70
C ASP A 540 -8.17 -52.43 10.31
N GLU A 541 -7.32 -52.95 11.21
CA GLU A 541 -7.57 -54.04 12.16
C GLU A 541 -6.53 -54.04 13.28
N SER A 542 -6.93 -53.84 14.55
CA SER A 542 -6.42 -54.61 15.73
C SER A 542 -6.57 -53.98 17.13
N THR A 543 -7.10 -52.77 17.32
CA THR A 543 -6.99 -52.09 18.65
C THR A 543 -8.27 -51.54 19.29
N GLY A 544 -9.48 -51.82 18.78
CA GLY A 544 -10.72 -51.56 19.52
C GLY A 544 -11.10 -50.08 19.68
N LEU A 545 -10.87 -49.27 18.64
CA LEU A 545 -11.27 -47.85 18.58
C LEU A 545 -12.56 -47.71 17.74
N GLY A 546 -13.54 -46.95 18.23
CA GLY A 546 -14.84 -46.76 17.56
C GLY A 546 -14.76 -45.74 16.42
N ASP A 547 -15.50 -45.96 15.33
CA ASP A 547 -15.48 -45.12 14.12
C ASP A 547 -16.55 -44.00 14.15
N ILE A 548 -16.20 -42.75 13.85
CA ILE A 548 -17.14 -41.63 13.67
C ILE A 548 -17.58 -41.59 12.19
N SER A 549 -18.39 -42.56 11.77
CA SER A 549 -18.91 -42.59 10.41
C SER A 549 -19.94 -41.47 10.18
N THR A 550 -19.61 -40.58 9.26
CA THR A 550 -20.24 -39.27 9.00
C THR A 550 -21.73 -39.31 8.65
N VAL A 551 -22.59 -38.69 9.47
CA VAL A 551 -23.90 -38.20 9.01
C VAL A 551 -24.33 -36.98 9.84
N CYS A 552 -24.12 -35.76 9.35
CA CYS A 552 -25.12 -34.67 9.41
C CYS A 552 -24.57 -33.37 8.79
N SER A 553 -25.43 -32.56 8.15
CA SER A 553 -25.10 -31.20 7.66
C SER A 553 -25.35 -30.22 8.81
N LEU A 554 -24.32 -29.49 9.26
CA LEU A 554 -24.29 -28.97 10.63
C LEU A 554 -24.57 -27.46 10.72
N THR A 555 -25.21 -27.08 11.82
CA THR A 555 -25.26 -25.73 12.39
C THR A 555 -23.96 -25.43 13.15
N THR A 556 -23.72 -24.17 13.54
CA THR A 556 -22.48 -23.71 14.19
C THR A 556 -22.25 -24.24 15.63
N SER A 557 -23.03 -25.20 16.11
CA SER A 557 -22.95 -25.77 17.46
C SER A 557 -23.60 -27.16 17.49
N LEU A 558 -22.95 -28.12 18.17
CA LEU A 558 -23.39 -29.51 18.34
C LEU A 558 -23.30 -29.93 19.79
N THR A 559 -24.24 -30.79 20.23
CA THR A 559 -24.19 -31.39 21.56
C THR A 559 -23.96 -32.90 21.44
N TYR A 560 -22.96 -33.38 22.15
CA TYR A 560 -22.60 -34.79 22.25
C TYR A 560 -23.03 -35.32 23.62
N PHE A 561 -23.52 -36.56 23.67
CA PHE A 561 -23.78 -37.26 24.91
C PHE A 561 -22.85 -38.46 25.04
N ILE A 562 -22.11 -38.53 26.14
CA ILE A 562 -21.31 -39.70 26.49
C ILE A 562 -22.08 -40.51 27.52
N VAL A 563 -22.21 -41.80 27.26
CA VAL A 563 -22.96 -42.73 28.09
C VAL A 563 -22.04 -43.84 28.57
N TYR A 564 -22.01 -44.05 29.88
CA TYR A 564 -21.24 -45.11 30.53
C TYR A 564 -22.15 -46.27 30.93
N GLU A 565 -21.71 -47.50 30.69
CA GLU A 565 -22.29 -48.71 31.29
C GLU A 565 -21.30 -49.27 32.31
N LEU A 566 -21.76 -49.49 33.56
CA LEU A 566 -20.92 -49.94 34.68
C LEU A 566 -21.05 -51.44 34.97
N SER A 567 -19.94 -52.06 35.39
CA SER A 567 -19.76 -53.51 35.59
C SER A 567 -20.29 -53.98 36.94
N SER A 568 -21.61 -54.09 37.07
CA SER A 568 -22.35 -54.51 38.27
C SER A 568 -22.35 -53.52 39.44
N SER A 569 -23.43 -53.55 40.25
CA SER A 569 -23.77 -52.57 41.30
C SER A 569 -22.54 -52.06 42.06
N PRO A 570 -22.10 -50.79 41.86
CA PRO A 570 -20.89 -50.27 42.49
C PRO A 570 -21.02 -50.37 44.01
N THR A 571 -20.02 -50.94 44.67
CA THR A 571 -19.94 -50.91 46.13
C THR A 571 -19.44 -49.54 46.57
N ASP A 572 -20.08 -48.98 47.60
CA ASP A 572 -19.86 -47.63 48.14
C ASP A 572 -18.39 -47.17 48.09
N THR A 573 -18.19 -45.93 47.59
CA THR A 573 -16.97 -45.08 47.55
C THR A 573 -16.03 -45.09 46.32
N ASN A 574 -16.51 -45.44 45.12
CA ASN A 574 -15.77 -45.12 43.89
C ASN A 574 -16.31 -43.85 43.22
N ALA A 575 -15.48 -42.80 43.15
CA ALA A 575 -15.75 -41.63 42.33
C ALA A 575 -15.25 -41.91 40.91
N VAL A 576 -16.19 -42.14 39.98
CA VAL A 576 -15.88 -42.14 38.54
C VAL A 576 -15.67 -40.69 38.13
N THR A 577 -14.50 -40.38 37.55
CA THR A 577 -14.13 -39.02 37.14
C THR A 577 -13.98 -38.99 35.62
N ALA A 578 -15.02 -38.56 34.90
CA ALA A 578 -14.90 -38.36 33.46
C ALA A 578 -14.27 -37.00 33.16
N GLN A 579 -13.19 -37.00 32.37
CA GLN A 579 -12.50 -35.83 31.88
C GLN A 579 -12.45 -35.88 30.34
N ILE A 580 -12.95 -34.84 29.68
CA ILE A 580 -12.57 -34.59 28.28
C ILE A 580 -11.43 -33.59 28.36
N ASP A 581 -10.22 -34.05 28.05
CA ASP A 581 -9.09 -33.16 27.92
C ASP A 581 -9.22 -32.45 26.57
N ALA A 582 -9.44 -31.14 26.60
CA ALA A 582 -9.52 -30.32 25.39
C ALA A 582 -8.26 -30.43 24.52
N SER A 583 -7.11 -30.85 25.09
CA SER A 583 -5.88 -31.14 24.34
C SER A 583 -5.94 -32.40 23.47
N GLN A 584 -6.97 -33.23 23.63
CA GLN A 584 -7.13 -34.53 22.95
C GLN A 584 -8.22 -34.53 21.87
N ILE A 585 -8.83 -33.38 21.55
CA ILE A 585 -9.78 -33.24 20.46
C ILE A 585 -8.99 -32.85 19.21
N ALA A 586 -8.88 -33.69 18.19
CA ALA A 586 -8.12 -33.37 16.97
C ALA A 586 -9.01 -32.87 15.82
N SER A 587 -8.52 -31.87 15.07
CA SER A 587 -9.10 -31.38 13.82
C SER A 587 -8.08 -31.50 12.67
N SER A 588 -8.59 -31.63 11.44
CA SER A 588 -7.79 -31.81 10.22
C SER A 588 -6.75 -30.70 10.01
N GLY A 589 -5.50 -31.00 10.36
CA GLY A 589 -4.39 -30.03 10.28
C GLY A 589 -3.13 -30.37 11.07
N GLY A 590 -3.18 -31.37 11.96
CA GLY A 590 -1.99 -31.88 12.65
C GLY A 590 -1.38 -30.92 13.69
N ILE A 591 -2.16 -29.97 14.20
CA ILE A 591 -1.72 -29.08 15.27
C ILE A 591 -2.03 -29.74 16.62
N GLU A 592 -0.99 -30.04 17.40
CA GLU A 592 -1.15 -30.35 18.83
C GLU A 592 -1.72 -29.11 19.55
N PHE A 593 -2.87 -29.29 20.20
CA PHE A 593 -3.52 -28.25 21.00
C PHE A 593 -2.62 -27.88 22.18
N ALA A 594 -2.30 -26.59 22.33
CA ALA A 594 -1.72 -26.12 23.58
C ALA A 594 -2.75 -26.33 24.71
N PRO A 595 -2.36 -26.85 25.89
CA PRO A 595 -3.30 -27.23 26.93
C PRO A 595 -4.07 -25.99 27.41
N SER A 596 -5.35 -25.91 27.07
CA SER A 596 -6.29 -25.03 27.78
C SER A 596 -6.67 -25.75 29.08
N SER A 597 -6.56 -25.06 30.20
CA SER A 597 -6.55 -25.67 31.53
C SER A 597 -7.93 -26.01 32.10
N ASP A 598 -8.97 -26.12 31.29
CA ASP A 598 -10.32 -26.44 31.78
C ASP A 598 -10.53 -27.95 31.85
N SER A 599 -9.99 -28.54 32.93
CA SER A 599 -10.41 -29.86 33.40
C SER A 599 -11.63 -29.69 34.32
N SER A 600 -12.80 -30.11 33.87
CA SER A 600 -13.97 -30.23 34.75
C SER A 600 -14.05 -31.65 35.28
N THR A 601 -14.04 -31.80 36.60
CA THR A 601 -14.15 -33.10 37.27
C THR A 601 -15.55 -33.25 37.84
N ALA A 602 -16.38 -34.09 37.21
CA ALA A 602 -17.62 -34.54 37.81
C ALA A 602 -17.30 -35.71 38.75
N SER A 603 -17.75 -35.63 40.01
CA SER A 603 -17.63 -36.71 40.98
C SER A 603 -19.01 -37.09 41.49
N VAL A 604 -19.39 -38.36 41.34
CA VAL A 604 -20.66 -38.89 41.84
C VAL A 604 -20.38 -39.78 43.04
N THR A 605 -21.15 -39.58 44.11
CA THR A 605 -21.17 -40.45 45.29
C THR A 605 -22.45 -41.29 45.24
N ILE A 606 -22.31 -42.61 45.09
CA ILE A 606 -23.45 -43.52 45.00
C ILE A 606 -23.74 -44.09 46.40
N ASP A 607 -24.76 -43.58 47.08
CA ASP A 607 -25.24 -44.17 48.34
C ASP A 607 -26.16 -45.35 48.03
N THR A 608 -25.62 -46.56 48.22
CA THR A 608 -26.38 -47.81 48.03
C THR A 608 -26.90 -48.38 49.34
N THR A 609 -26.72 -47.69 50.48
CA THR A 609 -27.26 -48.18 51.74
C THR A 609 -28.79 -48.15 51.70
N PRO A 610 -29.47 -49.32 51.80
CA PRO A 610 -30.93 -49.31 51.88
C PRO A 610 -31.32 -48.53 53.12
N PRO A 611 -32.30 -47.59 53.06
CA PRO A 611 -32.74 -46.87 54.24
C PRO A 611 -33.22 -47.89 55.28
N THR A 612 -32.45 -48.04 56.36
CA THR A 612 -32.78 -49.00 57.42
C THR A 612 -33.78 -48.34 58.35
N VAL A 613 -35.04 -48.80 58.29
CA VAL A 613 -36.07 -48.34 59.20
C VAL A 613 -35.85 -49.00 60.56
N THR A 614 -35.26 -48.26 61.49
CA THR A 614 -35.17 -48.70 62.88
C THR A 614 -36.47 -48.39 63.62
N THR A 615 -36.83 -49.21 64.61
CA THR A 615 -38.05 -49.03 65.42
C THR A 615 -38.13 -47.70 66.15
N ALA A 616 -37.03 -46.94 66.25
CA ALA A 616 -36.99 -45.62 66.87
C ALA A 616 -37.62 -44.51 66.00
N ASN A 617 -37.66 -44.67 64.67
CA ASN A 617 -38.05 -43.60 63.73
C ASN A 617 -39.45 -43.76 63.13
N ILE A 618 -40.18 -44.82 63.54
CA ILE A 618 -41.60 -45.00 63.19
C ILE A 618 -42.45 -44.57 64.38
N SER A 619 -43.29 -43.55 64.20
CA SER A 619 -44.37 -43.25 65.15
C SER A 619 -45.70 -43.73 64.58
N VAL A 620 -46.53 -44.38 65.39
CA VAL A 620 -47.87 -44.81 64.97
C VAL A 620 -48.87 -44.07 65.83
N THR A 621 -49.72 -43.25 65.20
CA THR A 621 -50.77 -42.49 65.89
C THR A 621 -52.15 -43.10 65.61
N GLY A 622 -53.13 -42.82 66.47
CA GLY A 622 -54.50 -43.31 66.31
C GLY A 622 -54.85 -44.63 67.01
N ALA A 623 -53.96 -45.18 67.84
CA ALA A 623 -54.22 -46.39 68.62
C ALA A 623 -54.68 -46.07 70.06
N THR A 624 -55.57 -46.89 70.62
CA THR A 624 -56.11 -46.70 71.99
C THR A 624 -55.63 -47.76 73.01
N GLY A 625 -54.59 -48.52 72.65
CA GLY A 625 -53.96 -49.48 73.55
C GLY A 625 -52.73 -48.91 74.28
N THR A 626 -52.37 -49.53 75.41
CA THR A 626 -51.17 -49.18 76.20
C THR A 626 -50.00 -50.09 75.82
N SER A 627 -48.79 -49.54 75.80
CA SER A 627 -47.54 -50.28 75.58
C SER A 627 -47.41 -50.97 74.21
N GLY A 628 -47.90 -50.35 73.14
CA GLY A 628 -47.65 -50.80 71.76
C GLY A 628 -48.60 -51.89 71.22
N ALA A 629 -49.67 -52.21 71.96
CA ALA A 629 -50.70 -53.14 71.48
C ALA A 629 -51.87 -52.39 70.82
N PHE A 630 -52.33 -52.85 69.65
CA PHE A 630 -53.50 -52.31 68.94
C PHE A 630 -54.77 -53.10 69.25
N LYS A 631 -55.93 -52.44 69.34
CA LYS A 631 -57.21 -53.12 69.52
C LYS A 631 -57.89 -53.38 68.18
N ASN A 632 -58.68 -54.44 68.10
CA ASN A 632 -59.44 -54.77 66.90
C ASN A 632 -60.47 -53.66 66.62
N GLY A 633 -60.34 -52.97 65.48
CA GLY A 633 -61.13 -51.78 65.12
C GLY A 633 -60.36 -50.45 65.18
N ASP A 634 -59.13 -50.42 65.68
CA ASP A 634 -58.28 -49.22 65.59
C ASP A 634 -57.86 -48.97 64.12
N THR A 635 -57.91 -47.72 63.66
CA THR A 635 -57.30 -47.30 62.39
C THR A 635 -55.98 -46.62 62.70
N ALA A 636 -54.90 -47.39 62.67
CA ALA A 636 -53.56 -46.89 62.94
C ALA A 636 -52.96 -46.22 61.70
N VAL A 637 -52.37 -45.03 61.87
CA VAL A 637 -51.64 -44.33 60.80
C VAL A 637 -50.14 -44.33 61.16
N PRO A 638 -49.32 -45.15 60.49
CA PRO A 638 -47.88 -45.05 60.63
C PRO A 638 -47.39 -43.76 59.97
N THR A 639 -46.59 -43.00 60.70
CA THR A 639 -45.93 -41.78 60.23
C THR A 639 -44.43 -41.92 60.47
N TRP A 640 -43.66 -41.70 59.40
CA TRP A 640 -42.21 -41.65 59.47
C TRP A 640 -41.80 -40.24 59.88
N ASN A 641 -41.13 -40.14 61.03
CA ASN A 641 -40.59 -38.86 61.51
C ASN A 641 -39.09 -38.89 61.26
N ASN A 642 -38.68 -38.25 60.16
CA ASN A 642 -37.29 -37.91 59.89
C ASN A 642 -37.09 -36.42 60.17
#